data_AF-A0A7C7V8J5-F1
#
_entry.id   AF-A0A7C7V8J5-F1
#
_cell.length_a   1.000
_cell.length_b   1.000
_cell.length_c   1.000
_cell.angle_alpha   90.00
_cell.angle_beta   90.00
_cell.angle_gamma   90.00
#
_symmetry.space_group_name_H-M   'P 1'
#
loop_
_entity.id
_entity.type
_entity.pdbx_description
1 polymer ?
#
loop_
_entity_poly.entity_id
_entity_poly.type
_entity_poly.pdbx_seq_one_letter_code
_entity_poly.pdbx_strand_id
1 'polypeptide(L)'
;MSPKWRKRRGDIAQQHTAASGARGCGVRASSAEHGGGVLRKWVVGLLLLFFALPLAWWAATRVGVQPRADQRHPAGGVAGGESTGVACGELTIVYPRDGTVFPPEIVPPKFWWEDTHPATNRWLVEVEFPCGEAPGGQRIRRVVDVPQWTPTDAQWEAIKRASVGEPVRVVVRGLDRSAKGRVVTSAQVRIVTSRDEVGAPIFYREVNLPFSAAVRDPARLIRWRFGTISSKQQPPIVLENLPVCGNCHSFSADGRTLGMDIDFGNDKGSYAICSVSEQILLCRDNIITWSDFRRGDNKKTFGLLSQVSRDGRYVVSTVKDLSIFLAINGNLAFSQLFFPIQGILCYYDRQTGTFHALPGADDPKYVQTNPVWSPDGKYIVFARSEAYHMPQARVSQRGISAPEDVPDFVSGKKKFLFDLYRIPFNNGRGGRPEPLRGASGNGKSNYFPKYSPDGKWIVFCQAKSFMLLQPDSELYIIPAEGGEARRLECNTGRMNSWHSWSPNGKWLVFSSKAYTPYTQLMLTHVDDRGHTTPPVVLAHFTAPDKAANIPEFVNTTADAIERIEYDKEFFAEAIHLNRGDRYAAEGHFRRAVEEFRRAIQANPDNPYGYRALARVRLLEGKPEEAEALLREAYDIAPDDPYVDWQLGEVLRLRNKPAEAEQMFRQAILNDPMFSPAYLALAMLLLEQGQTDLGRHVLRELIRIKPNNADAYCLLGDSLASGGEAAEAEAVYRQALEKQPKWYPAMVRLAQLILTSSEDDPLARMEAIRLARRACELTDYQRPDVLLVLCDAYAAAGKRLHAVEAARQALQLANESGRSEDAQLARVRLELYGSP
;
A
#
# COMPACT_ATOMS: atom_id res chain seq x y z
N MET A 1 14.50 43.77 14.87
CA MET A 1 15.61 44.62 15.35
C MET A 1 16.89 43.77 15.40
N SER A 2 17.92 44.27 14.70
CA SER A 2 19.35 43.88 14.59
C SER A 2 19.82 42.40 14.50
N PRO A 3 20.54 42.04 13.42
CA PRO A 3 21.31 40.81 13.20
C PRO A 3 22.83 41.01 13.38
N LYS A 4 23.60 39.91 13.52
CA LYS A 4 25.07 39.86 13.67
C LYS A 4 25.52 38.43 13.28
N TRP A 5 26.49 38.10 12.44
CA TRP A 5 27.60 38.79 11.74
C TRP A 5 28.06 37.96 10.51
N ARG A 6 28.63 38.62 9.49
CA ARG A 6 29.45 38.06 8.40
C ARG A 6 30.89 38.63 8.47
N LYS A 7 31.84 37.89 7.86
CA LYS A 7 33.22 38.23 7.37
C LYS A 7 34.42 37.97 8.31
N ARG A 8 35.42 37.23 7.79
CA ARG A 8 36.66 37.67 7.08
C ARG A 8 37.41 36.40 6.55
N ARG A 9 37.70 36.25 5.24
CA ARG A 9 38.80 36.78 4.38
C ARG A 9 40.19 36.15 4.62
N GLY A 10 40.83 35.69 3.53
CA GLY A 10 42.30 35.77 3.36
C GLY A 10 42.93 34.74 2.41
N ASP A 11 43.10 35.08 1.13
CA ASP A 11 44.02 34.45 0.17
C ASP A 11 45.49 34.77 0.49
N ILE A 12 46.41 33.82 0.26
CA ILE A 12 47.84 34.07 -0.06
C ILE A 12 48.29 33.08 -1.15
N ALA A 13 49.12 33.60 -2.06
CA ALA A 13 49.47 33.13 -3.39
C ALA A 13 50.72 32.22 -3.48
N GLN A 14 50.79 31.50 -4.61
CA GLN A 14 51.94 31.17 -5.49
C GLN A 14 53.32 30.77 -4.89
N GLN A 15 53.90 29.66 -5.37
CA GLN A 15 54.99 29.63 -6.39
C GLN A 15 55.63 28.23 -6.60
N HIS A 16 56.19 28.06 -7.81
CA HIS A 16 57.15 27.04 -8.34
C HIS A 16 56.58 25.72 -8.91
N THR A 17 56.54 25.47 -10.24
CA THR A 17 57.61 25.21 -11.27
C THR A 17 58.53 24.03 -10.92
N ALA A 18 58.91 23.08 -11.77
CA ALA A 18 58.60 22.62 -13.13
C ALA A 18 59.45 21.33 -13.38
N ALA A 19 59.15 20.57 -14.45
CA ALA A 19 60.05 19.66 -15.20
C ALA A 19 60.45 18.31 -14.53
N SER A 20 60.72 17.19 -15.21
CA SER A 20 60.61 16.75 -16.61
C SER A 20 61.13 15.30 -16.73
N GLY A 21 60.51 14.46 -17.57
CA GLY A 21 61.11 13.35 -18.35
C GLY A 21 61.70 12.14 -17.60
N ALA A 22 62.00 10.99 -18.20
CA ALA A 22 61.57 10.26 -19.39
C ALA A 22 62.42 8.96 -19.44
N ARG A 23 61.89 7.87 -20.02
CA ARG A 23 62.55 6.60 -20.44
C ARG A 23 62.92 5.66 -19.27
N GLY A 24 62.75 4.34 -19.30
CA GLY A 24 62.52 3.38 -20.37
C GLY A 24 63.65 2.34 -20.36
N CYS A 25 63.40 1.11 -19.90
CA CYS A 25 64.01 -0.15 -20.36
C CYS A 25 63.48 -1.34 -19.54
N GLY A 26 63.22 -2.46 -20.21
CA GLY A 26 62.59 -3.63 -19.60
C GLY A 26 63.54 -4.78 -19.24
N VAL A 27 62.87 -5.89 -18.90
CA VAL A 27 63.22 -7.30 -19.10
C VAL A 27 63.30 -8.16 -17.82
N ARG A 28 62.53 -9.25 -17.90
CA ARG A 28 62.59 -10.57 -17.25
C ARG A 28 61.77 -10.85 -15.99
N ALA A 29 61.01 -11.92 -16.14
CA ALA A 29 60.12 -12.59 -15.21
C ALA A 29 60.88 -13.36 -14.13
N SER A 30 60.29 -13.44 -12.93
CA SER A 30 60.30 -14.67 -12.15
C SER A 30 58.95 -14.85 -11.46
N SER A 31 58.44 -16.06 -11.60
CA SER A 31 57.25 -16.64 -10.97
C SER A 31 57.35 -16.74 -9.45
N ALA A 32 56.31 -16.30 -8.73
CA ALA A 32 55.72 -16.99 -7.56
C ALA A 32 54.61 -16.12 -6.95
N GLU A 33 53.64 -16.76 -6.30
CA GLU A 33 52.57 -16.21 -5.45
C GLU A 33 51.26 -15.75 -6.14
N HIS A 34 50.45 -16.74 -6.52
CA HIS A 34 48.99 -16.60 -6.65
C HIS A 34 48.32 -17.14 -5.38
N GLY A 35 47.93 -16.24 -4.47
CA GLY A 35 47.19 -16.61 -3.24
C GLY A 35 46.23 -15.55 -2.69
N GLY A 36 46.08 -14.38 -3.32
CA GLY A 36 45.26 -13.28 -2.78
C GLY A 36 44.20 -12.70 -3.74
N GLY A 37 44.09 -13.23 -4.97
CA GLY A 37 43.30 -12.61 -6.05
C GLY A 37 41.81 -12.97 -6.07
N VAL A 38 41.37 -13.96 -5.29
CA VAL A 38 39.99 -14.47 -5.33
C VAL A 38 39.09 -13.67 -4.37
N LEU A 39 39.57 -13.31 -3.16
CA LEU A 39 38.81 -12.55 -2.16
C LEU A 39 38.38 -11.16 -2.67
N ARG A 40 39.24 -10.46 -3.41
CA ARG A 40 38.97 -9.10 -3.92
C ARG A 40 37.97 -9.07 -5.08
N LYS A 41 37.74 -10.20 -5.75
CA LYS A 41 36.90 -10.30 -6.97
C LYS A 41 35.44 -10.66 -6.65
N TRP A 42 35.18 -11.40 -5.59
CA TRP A 42 33.81 -11.70 -5.12
C TRP A 42 33.11 -10.49 -4.48
N VAL A 43 33.89 -9.61 -3.83
CA VAL A 43 33.42 -8.36 -3.21
C VAL A 43 32.91 -7.36 -4.24
N VAL A 44 33.50 -7.31 -5.43
CA VAL A 44 33.06 -6.40 -6.51
C VAL A 44 31.71 -6.81 -7.11
N GLY A 45 31.36 -8.11 -7.10
CA GLY A 45 30.03 -8.59 -7.47
C GLY A 45 28.92 -8.18 -6.48
N LEU A 46 29.26 -7.98 -5.21
CA LEU A 46 28.36 -7.43 -4.18
C LEU A 46 28.12 -5.92 -4.35
N LEU A 47 29.03 -5.19 -4.99
CA LEU A 47 28.90 -3.74 -5.24
C LEU A 47 27.70 -3.39 -6.12
N LEU A 48 27.27 -4.29 -7.01
CA LEU A 48 26.08 -4.08 -7.85
C LEU A 48 24.77 -4.53 -7.17
N LEU A 49 24.83 -5.40 -6.16
CA LEU A 49 23.65 -5.85 -5.42
C LEU A 49 23.13 -4.79 -4.44
N PHE A 50 24.03 -4.05 -3.78
CA PHE A 50 23.62 -3.02 -2.82
C PHE A 50 23.13 -1.71 -3.46
N PHE A 51 23.61 -1.36 -4.67
CA PHE A 51 23.03 -0.25 -5.44
C PHE A 51 21.77 -0.65 -6.25
N ALA A 52 21.53 -1.95 -6.50
CA ALA A 52 20.34 -2.44 -7.21
C ALA A 52 19.15 -2.81 -6.30
N LEU A 53 19.28 -2.67 -4.98
CA LEU A 53 18.21 -2.97 -4.02
C LEU A 53 17.02 -1.98 -3.96
N PRO A 54 16.94 -0.93 -4.81
CA PRO A 54 15.66 -0.35 -5.21
C PRO A 54 15.23 -0.66 -6.67
N LEU A 55 16.10 -1.26 -7.49
CA LEU A 55 15.85 -1.46 -8.94
C LEU A 55 15.35 -2.86 -9.30
N ALA A 56 15.59 -3.88 -8.48
CA ALA A 56 15.20 -5.27 -8.79
C ALA A 56 13.74 -5.63 -8.47
N TRP A 57 12.96 -4.74 -7.85
CA TRP A 57 11.53 -4.99 -7.58
C TRP A 57 10.59 -4.47 -8.69
N TRP A 58 11.11 -3.71 -9.66
CA TRP A 58 10.29 -2.91 -10.56
C TRP A 58 10.15 -3.46 -12.00
N ALA A 59 10.92 -4.47 -12.39
CA ALA A 59 10.84 -5.06 -13.74
C ALA A 59 9.64 -6.03 -13.95
N ALA A 60 8.88 -6.39 -12.90
CA ALA A 60 7.82 -7.39 -12.97
C ALA A 60 6.40 -6.86 -13.27
N THR A 61 6.24 -5.66 -13.87
CA THR A 61 4.90 -5.07 -14.16
C THR A 61 4.53 -4.97 -15.64
N ARG A 62 5.20 -5.70 -16.53
CA ARG A 62 4.79 -5.79 -17.95
C ARG A 62 4.47 -7.21 -18.38
N VAL A 63 3.25 -7.67 -18.11
CA VAL A 63 2.53 -8.58 -19.03
C VAL A 63 1.03 -8.37 -18.86
N GLY A 64 0.33 -8.08 -19.96
CA GLY A 64 -1.13 -8.08 -20.01
C GLY A 64 -1.67 -9.49 -19.75
N VAL A 65 -2.51 -9.63 -18.73
CA VAL A 65 -3.13 -10.89 -18.36
C VAL A 65 -4.41 -11.08 -19.18
N GLN A 66 -4.38 -12.01 -20.14
CA GLN A 66 -5.61 -12.68 -20.58
C GLN A 66 -6.06 -13.66 -19.48
N PRO A 67 -7.33 -13.64 -19.06
CA PRO A 67 -7.81 -14.57 -18.05
C PRO A 67 -7.96 -15.98 -18.65
N ARG A 68 -7.16 -16.93 -18.16
CA ARG A 68 -7.48 -18.35 -18.25
C ARG A 68 -8.24 -18.74 -16.97
N ALA A 69 -9.43 -19.29 -17.18
CA ALA A 69 -10.10 -20.13 -16.20
C ALA A 69 -9.16 -21.26 -15.77
N ASP A 70 -9.13 -21.62 -14.50
CA ASP A 70 -9.95 -22.73 -14.00
C ASP A 70 -9.54 -23.18 -12.58
N GLN A 71 -10.48 -23.87 -11.93
CA GLN A 71 -10.34 -24.87 -10.86
C GLN A 71 -10.68 -24.52 -9.40
N ARG A 72 -11.56 -25.39 -8.90
CA ARG A 72 -12.40 -25.38 -7.69
C ARG A 72 -11.66 -25.94 -6.48
N HIS A 73 -12.11 -25.58 -5.28
CA HIS A 73 -11.80 -26.31 -4.04
C HIS A 73 -13.07 -26.51 -3.19
N PRO A 74 -13.07 -27.51 -2.28
CA PRO A 74 -14.15 -28.50 -2.20
C PRO A 74 -15.21 -28.18 -1.16
N ALA A 75 -16.44 -28.61 -1.44
CA ALA A 75 -17.53 -28.69 -0.47
C ALA A 75 -17.42 -30.02 0.31
N GLY A 76 -17.40 -29.94 1.64
CA GLY A 76 -17.60 -31.08 2.53
C GLY A 76 -19.05 -31.52 2.54
N GLY A 77 -19.29 -32.82 2.41
CA GLY A 77 -20.61 -33.41 2.23
C GLY A 77 -21.31 -33.89 3.49
N VAL A 78 -22.59 -34.25 3.31
CA VAL A 78 -23.31 -35.31 4.02
C VAL A 78 -24.22 -36.01 2.99
N ALA A 79 -24.31 -37.34 3.09
CA ALA A 79 -24.78 -38.27 2.07
C ALA A 79 -26.29 -38.58 2.10
N GLY A 80 -26.79 -39.12 0.98
CA GLY A 80 -27.78 -40.20 0.95
C GLY A 80 -29.08 -39.93 0.19
N GLY A 81 -29.26 -40.58 -0.97
CA GLY A 81 -30.57 -40.81 -1.59
C GLY A 81 -30.58 -40.62 -3.12
N GLU A 82 -30.51 -41.72 -3.87
CA GLU A 82 -30.69 -41.75 -5.33
C GLU A 82 -32.09 -41.29 -5.74
N SER A 83 -32.18 -40.32 -6.66
CA SER A 83 -33.30 -40.22 -7.59
C SER A 83 -32.85 -39.52 -8.88
N THR A 84 -33.28 -40.06 -10.00
CA THR A 84 -33.02 -39.58 -11.37
C THR A 84 -33.73 -38.25 -11.60
N GLY A 85 -33.02 -37.14 -11.36
CA GLY A 85 -33.47 -35.79 -11.67
C GLY A 85 -32.44 -35.08 -12.55
N VAL A 86 -32.85 -34.68 -13.76
CA VAL A 86 -32.09 -33.70 -14.56
C VAL A 86 -31.98 -32.43 -13.71
N ALA A 87 -30.75 -32.05 -13.33
CA ALA A 87 -30.51 -30.87 -12.52
C ALA A 87 -31.06 -29.62 -13.25
N CYS A 88 -32.13 -29.03 -12.71
CA CYS A 88 -32.60 -27.71 -13.11
C CYS A 88 -31.50 -26.70 -12.78
N GLY A 89 -30.93 -26.04 -13.78
CA GLY A 89 -30.00 -24.93 -13.55
C GLY A 89 -30.68 -23.80 -12.75
N GLU A 90 -29.94 -23.16 -11.86
CA GLU A 90 -30.42 -22.06 -11.01
C GLU A 90 -30.09 -20.73 -11.70
N LEU A 91 -31.12 -19.89 -11.92
CA LEU A 91 -30.96 -18.48 -12.32
C LEU A 91 -31.08 -17.62 -11.07
N THR A 92 -30.09 -16.76 -10.82
CA THR A 92 -30.09 -15.84 -9.69
C THR A 92 -29.85 -14.41 -10.16
N ILE A 93 -30.76 -13.49 -9.82
CA ILE A 93 -30.54 -12.05 -10.01
C ILE A 93 -29.53 -11.59 -8.95
N VAL A 94 -28.31 -11.29 -9.41
CA VAL A 94 -27.19 -10.88 -8.54
C VAL A 94 -27.36 -9.43 -8.09
N TYR A 95 -27.89 -8.58 -8.99
CA TYR A 95 -28.25 -7.21 -8.68
C TYR A 95 -29.38 -6.68 -9.58
N PRO A 96 -30.31 -5.89 -9.04
CA PRO A 96 -30.49 -5.57 -7.62
C PRO A 96 -30.98 -6.79 -6.82
N ARG A 97 -30.75 -6.78 -5.51
CA ARG A 97 -31.31 -7.81 -4.62
C ARG A 97 -32.79 -7.54 -4.36
N ASP A 98 -33.55 -8.57 -4.02
CA ASP A 98 -34.96 -8.43 -3.66
C ASP A 98 -35.13 -7.44 -2.49
N GLY A 99 -36.06 -6.49 -2.63
CA GLY A 99 -36.31 -5.44 -1.64
C GLY A 99 -35.40 -4.21 -1.74
N THR A 100 -34.59 -4.07 -2.80
CA THR A 100 -33.76 -2.88 -3.01
C THR A 100 -34.63 -1.62 -3.16
N VAL A 101 -34.26 -0.56 -2.43
CA VAL A 101 -34.90 0.76 -2.50
C VAL A 101 -33.98 1.73 -3.23
N PHE A 102 -34.46 2.34 -4.31
CA PHE A 102 -33.73 3.30 -5.13
C PHE A 102 -34.10 4.75 -4.78
N PRO A 103 -33.13 5.69 -4.77
CA PRO A 103 -33.44 7.11 -4.69
C PRO A 103 -34.22 7.61 -5.92
N PRO A 104 -35.13 8.58 -5.78
CA PRO A 104 -35.91 9.10 -6.90
C PRO A 104 -35.05 9.77 -7.98
N GLU A 105 -33.90 10.36 -7.62
CA GLU A 105 -33.01 11.06 -8.54
C GLU A 105 -31.96 10.15 -9.22
N ILE A 106 -31.87 8.88 -8.84
CA ILE A 106 -30.80 8.00 -9.36
C ILE A 106 -31.01 7.70 -10.84
N VAL A 107 -29.89 7.68 -11.58
CA VAL A 107 -29.84 7.28 -12.98
C VAL A 107 -30.15 5.78 -13.17
N PRO A 108 -30.51 5.33 -14.39
CA PRO A 108 -30.86 3.93 -14.63
C PRO A 108 -29.74 2.97 -14.19
N PRO A 109 -30.02 2.04 -13.25
CA PRO A 109 -29.03 1.09 -12.80
C PRO A 109 -28.90 -0.07 -13.78
N LYS A 110 -27.72 -0.69 -13.80
CA LYS A 110 -27.49 -1.94 -14.53
C LYS A 110 -27.99 -3.11 -13.69
N PHE A 111 -28.93 -3.88 -14.20
CA PHE A 111 -29.35 -5.19 -13.66
C PHE A 111 -28.42 -6.27 -14.23
N TRP A 112 -28.05 -7.27 -13.42
CA TRP A 112 -27.32 -8.45 -13.91
C TRP A 112 -27.62 -9.68 -13.07
N TRP A 113 -27.45 -10.84 -13.69
CA TRP A 113 -27.78 -12.14 -13.12
C TRP A 113 -26.78 -13.20 -13.55
N GLU A 114 -26.82 -14.33 -12.87
CA GLU A 114 -26.11 -15.55 -13.25
C GLU A 114 -27.15 -16.61 -13.62
N ASP A 115 -26.89 -17.35 -14.69
CA ASP A 115 -27.74 -18.46 -15.13
C ASP A 115 -26.83 -19.63 -15.46
N THR A 116 -26.96 -20.71 -14.69
CA THR A 116 -26.11 -21.90 -14.80
C THR A 116 -26.68 -22.94 -15.76
N HIS A 117 -27.87 -22.70 -16.31
CA HIS A 117 -28.53 -23.68 -17.17
C HIS A 117 -27.87 -23.75 -18.56
N PRO A 118 -27.37 -24.93 -19.01
CA PRO A 118 -26.52 -25.04 -20.20
C PRO A 118 -27.22 -24.70 -21.52
N ALA A 119 -28.54 -24.84 -21.56
CA ALA A 119 -29.34 -24.50 -22.74
C ALA A 119 -29.70 -23.01 -22.85
N THR A 120 -29.50 -22.21 -21.78
CA THR A 120 -29.86 -20.80 -21.81
C THR A 120 -28.82 -20.00 -22.57
N ASN A 121 -29.28 -19.26 -23.59
CA ASN A 121 -28.42 -18.34 -24.36
C ASN A 121 -29.06 -16.97 -24.62
N ARG A 122 -30.28 -16.74 -24.13
CA ARG A 122 -30.99 -15.46 -24.14
C ARG A 122 -31.87 -15.37 -22.91
N TRP A 123 -32.21 -14.15 -22.51
CA TRP A 123 -33.08 -13.90 -21.36
C TRP A 123 -34.18 -12.94 -21.71
N LEU A 124 -35.38 -13.23 -21.22
CA LEU A 124 -36.52 -12.33 -21.25
C LEU A 124 -36.60 -11.61 -19.91
N VAL A 125 -36.49 -10.28 -19.95
CA VAL A 125 -36.68 -9.39 -18.81
C VAL A 125 -38.06 -8.74 -18.91
N GLU A 126 -38.85 -8.89 -17.86
CA GLU A 126 -40.20 -8.35 -17.74
C GLU A 126 -40.35 -7.54 -16.46
N VAL A 127 -40.98 -6.38 -16.58
CA VAL A 127 -41.33 -5.54 -15.43
C VAL A 127 -42.85 -5.57 -15.25
N GLU A 128 -43.29 -6.06 -14.10
CA GLU A 128 -44.69 -6.17 -13.72
C GLU A 128 -45.05 -5.04 -12.73
N PHE A 129 -45.98 -4.20 -13.14
CA PHE A 129 -46.47 -3.06 -12.35
C PHE A 129 -47.66 -3.47 -11.46
N PRO A 130 -47.81 -2.92 -10.24
CA PRO A 130 -48.88 -3.27 -9.29
C PRO A 130 -50.30 -3.20 -9.86
N CYS A 131 -50.56 -2.25 -10.76
CA CYS A 131 -51.86 -2.02 -11.41
C CYS A 131 -52.02 -2.73 -12.78
N GLY A 132 -51.12 -3.65 -13.14
CA GLY A 132 -51.15 -4.38 -14.42
C GLY A 132 -50.79 -3.55 -15.67
N GLU A 133 -50.81 -2.22 -15.54
CA GLU A 133 -50.41 -1.21 -16.51
C GLU A 133 -49.58 -0.13 -15.81
N ALA A 134 -48.44 0.27 -16.38
CA ALA A 134 -47.77 1.50 -15.95
C ALA A 134 -48.72 2.69 -16.16
N PRO A 135 -48.54 3.84 -15.49
CA PRO A 135 -49.15 5.10 -15.93
C PRO A 135 -48.77 5.34 -17.41
N GLY A 136 -49.68 5.04 -18.35
CA GLY A 136 -49.42 5.01 -19.80
C GLY A 136 -49.44 3.64 -20.51
N GLY A 137 -49.85 2.54 -19.88
CA GLY A 137 -50.23 1.28 -20.55
C GLY A 137 -49.10 0.36 -21.06
N GLN A 138 -47.81 0.70 -20.84
CA GLN A 138 -46.70 -0.11 -21.37
C GLN A 138 -46.18 -1.16 -20.37
N ARG A 139 -46.38 -2.44 -20.68
CA ARG A 139 -45.58 -3.54 -20.10
C ARG A 139 -44.16 -3.46 -20.65
N ILE A 140 -43.14 -3.44 -19.78
CA ILE A 140 -41.75 -3.49 -20.24
C ILE A 140 -41.38 -4.96 -20.44
N ARG A 141 -41.10 -5.33 -21.69
CA ARG A 141 -40.65 -6.67 -22.08
C ARG A 141 -39.44 -6.54 -23.01
N ARG A 142 -38.30 -7.11 -22.62
CA ARG A 142 -37.06 -7.04 -23.40
C ARG A 142 -36.38 -8.39 -23.46
N VAL A 143 -35.96 -8.81 -24.64
CA VAL A 143 -35.08 -9.97 -24.81
C VAL A 143 -33.66 -9.45 -24.91
N VAL A 144 -32.76 -10.02 -24.11
CA VAL A 144 -31.33 -9.70 -24.09
C VAL A 144 -30.50 -10.95 -24.34
N ASP A 145 -29.35 -10.78 -24.98
CA ASP A 145 -28.44 -11.87 -25.36
C ASP A 145 -27.25 -12.00 -24.41
N VAL A 146 -27.20 -11.14 -23.39
CA VAL A 146 -26.22 -11.13 -22.31
C VAL A 146 -26.96 -11.09 -20.97
N PRO A 147 -26.41 -11.65 -19.89
CA PRO A 147 -27.10 -11.77 -18.60
C PRO A 147 -27.10 -10.45 -17.80
N GLN A 148 -27.44 -9.37 -18.49
CA GLN A 148 -27.48 -8.01 -17.96
C GLN A 148 -28.45 -7.15 -18.76
N TRP A 149 -29.05 -6.17 -18.10
CA TRP A 149 -29.95 -5.19 -18.72
C TRP A 149 -29.84 -3.85 -18.02
N THR A 150 -29.78 -2.77 -18.78
CA THR A 150 -29.94 -1.40 -18.25
C THR A 150 -31.20 -0.81 -18.88
N PRO A 151 -32.21 -0.41 -18.09
CA PRO A 151 -33.39 0.26 -18.61
C PRO A 151 -32.99 1.54 -19.34
N THR A 152 -33.72 1.91 -20.39
CA THR A 152 -33.59 3.27 -20.96
C THR A 152 -34.08 4.31 -19.95
N ASP A 153 -33.69 5.58 -20.12
CA ASP A 153 -34.16 6.67 -19.24
C ASP A 153 -35.70 6.68 -19.12
N ALA A 154 -36.42 6.58 -20.24
CA ALA A 154 -37.87 6.56 -20.24
C ALA A 154 -38.46 5.33 -19.50
N GLN A 155 -37.83 4.16 -19.65
CA GLN A 155 -38.23 2.96 -18.93
C GLN A 155 -37.98 3.10 -17.43
N TRP A 156 -36.83 3.66 -17.05
CA TRP A 156 -36.47 3.87 -15.66
C TRP A 156 -37.38 4.89 -14.97
N GLU A 157 -37.71 6.00 -15.63
CA GLU A 157 -38.69 6.96 -15.09
C GLU A 157 -40.09 6.33 -14.91
N ALA A 158 -40.51 5.45 -15.82
CA ALA A 158 -41.76 4.70 -15.66
C ALA A 158 -41.71 3.75 -14.45
N ILE A 159 -40.61 3.00 -14.29
CA ILE A 159 -40.36 2.12 -13.14
C ILE A 159 -40.36 2.93 -11.85
N LYS A 160 -39.63 4.04 -11.80
CA LYS A 160 -39.54 4.89 -10.61
C LYS A 160 -40.91 5.40 -10.18
N ARG A 161 -41.67 6.02 -11.10
CA ARG A 161 -43.03 6.52 -10.83
C ARG A 161 -43.97 5.44 -10.32
N ALA A 162 -43.92 4.26 -10.91
CA ALA A 162 -44.83 3.17 -10.55
C ALA A 162 -44.38 2.38 -9.30
N SER A 163 -43.16 2.59 -8.82
CA SER A 163 -42.61 1.90 -7.64
C SER A 163 -42.51 2.80 -6.40
N VAL A 164 -43.13 3.98 -6.41
CA VAL A 164 -43.21 4.85 -5.22
C VAL A 164 -44.25 4.28 -4.26
N GLY A 165 -43.80 3.83 -3.08
CA GLY A 165 -44.68 3.32 -2.02
C GLY A 165 -45.18 1.88 -2.20
N GLU A 166 -45.17 1.34 -3.42
CA GLU A 166 -45.46 -0.07 -3.71
C GLU A 166 -44.36 -0.70 -4.57
N PRO A 167 -43.98 -1.98 -4.35
CA PRO A 167 -42.91 -2.61 -5.10
C PRO A 167 -43.34 -3.00 -6.52
N VAL A 168 -42.45 -2.75 -7.48
CA VAL A 168 -42.52 -3.31 -8.84
C VAL A 168 -41.75 -4.63 -8.88
N ARG A 169 -42.26 -5.63 -9.59
CA ARG A 169 -41.55 -6.90 -9.81
C ARG A 169 -40.76 -6.87 -11.11
N VAL A 170 -39.50 -7.27 -11.05
CA VAL A 170 -38.66 -7.53 -12.24
C VAL A 170 -38.42 -9.03 -12.31
N VAL A 171 -38.85 -9.64 -13.41
CA VAL A 171 -38.75 -11.08 -13.66
C VAL A 171 -37.77 -11.31 -14.81
N VAL A 172 -36.82 -12.22 -14.60
CA VAL A 172 -35.84 -12.65 -15.61
C VAL A 172 -36.09 -14.12 -15.90
N ARG A 173 -36.28 -14.47 -17.17
CA ARG A 173 -36.55 -15.83 -17.64
C ARG A 173 -35.49 -16.26 -18.66
N GLY A 174 -34.77 -17.34 -18.41
CA GLY A 174 -33.82 -17.93 -19.36
C GLY A 174 -34.55 -18.69 -20.46
N LEU A 175 -34.16 -18.45 -21.72
CA LEU A 175 -34.79 -19.02 -22.90
C LEU A 175 -33.85 -20.03 -23.60
N ASP A 176 -34.40 -21.17 -23.99
CA ASP A 176 -33.72 -22.17 -24.81
C ASP A 176 -34.03 -21.96 -26.30
N ARG A 177 -32.99 -21.65 -27.09
CA ARG A 177 -33.09 -21.45 -28.55
C ARG A 177 -33.38 -22.75 -29.31
N SER A 178 -32.92 -23.90 -28.80
CA SER A 178 -33.16 -25.21 -29.42
C SER A 178 -34.61 -25.67 -29.26
N ALA A 179 -35.28 -25.22 -28.19
CA ALA A 179 -36.68 -25.53 -27.88
C ALA A 179 -37.66 -24.39 -28.22
N LYS A 180 -37.46 -23.69 -29.35
CA LYS A 180 -38.34 -22.59 -29.83
C LYS A 180 -38.58 -21.46 -28.82
N GLY A 181 -37.61 -21.15 -27.96
CA GLY A 181 -37.74 -20.06 -26.97
C GLY A 181 -38.53 -20.44 -25.72
N ARG A 182 -38.60 -21.74 -25.39
CA ARG A 182 -39.19 -22.21 -24.12
C ARG A 182 -38.41 -21.62 -22.93
N VAL A 183 -39.13 -21.17 -21.91
CA VAL A 183 -38.54 -20.76 -20.64
C VAL A 183 -38.02 -21.99 -19.91
N VAL A 184 -36.74 -21.98 -19.54
CA VAL A 184 -36.07 -23.09 -18.83
C VAL A 184 -35.65 -22.72 -17.41
N THR A 185 -35.44 -21.44 -17.14
CA THR A 185 -35.10 -20.91 -15.82
C THR A 185 -35.85 -19.60 -15.57
N SER A 186 -36.05 -19.23 -14.30
CA SER A 186 -36.69 -17.97 -13.93
C SER A 186 -36.24 -17.49 -12.55
N ALA A 187 -36.09 -16.19 -12.38
CA ALA A 187 -35.97 -15.54 -11.08
C ALA A 187 -36.69 -14.20 -11.08
N GLN A 188 -36.94 -13.66 -9.90
CA GLN A 188 -37.62 -12.37 -9.74
C GLN A 188 -37.07 -11.60 -8.55
N VAL A 189 -37.17 -10.28 -8.62
CA VAL A 189 -36.88 -9.36 -7.52
C VAL A 189 -37.94 -8.26 -7.46
N ARG A 190 -38.20 -7.77 -6.25
CA ARG A 190 -39.02 -6.60 -5.96
C ARG A 190 -38.13 -5.39 -5.75
N ILE A 191 -38.48 -4.27 -6.38
CA ILE A 191 -37.78 -3.00 -6.22
C ILE A 191 -38.77 -1.88 -5.91
N VAL A 192 -38.33 -0.91 -5.12
CA VAL A 192 -39.13 0.24 -4.68
C VAL A 192 -38.35 1.52 -4.97
N THR A 193 -39.05 2.61 -5.25
CA THR A 193 -38.47 3.96 -5.30
C THR A 193 -38.85 4.71 -4.03
N SER A 194 -37.84 5.22 -3.32
CA SER A 194 -38.06 6.02 -2.11
C SER A 194 -38.68 7.38 -2.46
N ARG A 195 -39.36 7.97 -1.48
CA ARG A 195 -39.72 9.40 -1.51
C ARG A 195 -38.60 10.29 -0.98
N ASP A 196 -37.65 9.70 -0.24
CA ASP A 196 -36.52 10.41 0.30
C ASP A 196 -35.44 10.55 -0.78
N GLU A 197 -35.14 11.79 -1.18
CA GLU A 197 -33.97 12.10 -2.00
C GLU A 197 -32.67 11.88 -1.21
N VAL A 198 -31.57 11.60 -1.90
CA VAL A 198 -30.22 11.72 -1.31
C VAL A 198 -29.86 13.20 -1.15
N GLY A 199 -30.14 14.00 -2.19
CA GLY A 199 -30.09 15.47 -2.13
C GLY A 199 -28.72 16.09 -1.87
N ALA A 200 -27.62 15.32 -2.00
CA ALA A 200 -26.27 15.80 -1.75
C ALA A 200 -25.23 15.13 -2.67
N PRO A 201 -24.19 15.86 -3.13
CA PRO A 201 -23.05 15.29 -3.82
C PRO A 201 -22.16 14.48 -2.87
N ILE A 202 -21.39 13.56 -3.44
CA ILE A 202 -20.42 12.73 -2.74
C ILE A 202 -19.01 13.14 -3.19
N PHE A 203 -18.15 13.49 -2.23
CA PHE A 203 -16.72 13.66 -2.42
C PHE A 203 -15.99 12.37 -2.07
N TYR A 204 -15.20 11.81 -2.99
CA TYR A 204 -14.56 10.52 -2.78
C TYR A 204 -13.23 10.39 -3.51
N ARG A 205 -12.41 9.44 -3.04
CA ARG A 205 -11.07 9.18 -3.57
C ARG A 205 -11.06 7.94 -4.46
N GLU A 206 -10.41 8.02 -5.61
CA GLU A 206 -10.07 6.87 -6.45
C GLU A 206 -8.57 6.53 -6.32
N VAL A 207 -8.24 5.24 -6.21
CA VAL A 207 -6.87 4.75 -6.00
C VAL A 207 -6.58 3.52 -6.86
N ASN A 208 -5.46 3.50 -7.59
CA ASN A 208 -4.98 2.28 -8.24
C ASN A 208 -4.38 1.29 -7.21
N LEU A 209 -4.59 -0.01 -7.43
CA LEU A 209 -4.02 -1.08 -6.60
C LEU A 209 -2.81 -1.74 -7.27
N PRO A 210 -1.84 -2.31 -6.51
CA PRO A 210 -1.80 -2.41 -5.05
C PRO A 210 -1.52 -1.07 -4.37
N PHE A 211 -2.00 -0.89 -3.13
CA PHE A 211 -1.90 0.39 -2.43
C PHE A 211 -0.46 0.87 -2.24
N SER A 212 0.49 -0.06 -2.09
CA SER A 212 1.91 0.28 -1.99
C SER A 212 2.46 1.00 -3.23
N ALA A 213 1.91 0.73 -4.42
CA ALA A 213 2.25 1.48 -5.62
C ALA A 213 1.68 2.90 -5.58
N ALA A 214 0.43 3.05 -5.14
CA ALA A 214 -0.22 4.36 -5.03
C ALA A 214 0.50 5.29 -4.06
N VAL A 215 1.01 4.79 -2.93
CA VAL A 215 1.79 5.61 -1.97
C VAL A 215 3.14 6.06 -2.55
N ARG A 216 3.74 5.28 -3.48
CA ARG A 216 5.00 5.65 -4.13
C ARG A 216 4.83 6.67 -5.25
N ASP A 217 3.68 6.69 -5.91
CA ASP A 217 3.38 7.59 -7.03
C ASP A 217 1.95 8.17 -6.89
N PRO A 218 1.68 8.93 -5.81
CA PRO A 218 0.33 9.39 -5.49
C PRO A 218 -0.22 10.33 -6.57
N ALA A 219 0.64 11.16 -7.17
CA ALA A 219 0.24 12.12 -8.21
C ALA A 219 -0.44 11.45 -9.41
N ARG A 220 0.04 10.28 -9.84
CA ARG A 220 -0.52 9.56 -11.00
C ARG A 220 -1.62 8.57 -10.64
N LEU A 221 -1.58 8.03 -9.41
CA LEU A 221 -2.36 6.86 -9.02
C LEU A 221 -3.53 7.17 -8.07
N ILE A 222 -3.63 8.41 -7.59
CA ILE A 222 -4.68 8.88 -6.69
C ILE A 222 -5.33 10.14 -7.26
N ARG A 223 -6.66 10.21 -7.18
CA ARG A 223 -7.45 11.40 -7.53
C ARG A 223 -8.74 11.46 -6.72
N TRP A 224 -9.38 12.62 -6.70
CA TRP A 224 -10.68 12.82 -6.05
C TRP A 224 -11.71 13.29 -7.05
N ARG A 225 -12.94 12.90 -6.78
CA ARG A 225 -14.12 13.22 -7.57
C ARG A 225 -15.22 13.75 -6.68
N PHE A 226 -16.07 14.58 -7.28
CA PHE A 226 -17.19 15.23 -6.60
C PHE A 226 -18.39 15.29 -7.53
N GLY A 227 -19.56 14.87 -7.06
CA GLY A 227 -20.80 14.97 -7.84
C GLY A 227 -21.96 14.17 -7.28
N THR A 228 -23.11 14.26 -7.94
CA THR A 228 -24.39 13.70 -7.49
C THR A 228 -24.66 12.33 -8.10
N ILE A 229 -25.50 11.54 -7.42
CA ILE A 229 -25.98 10.25 -7.94
C ILE A 229 -26.96 10.36 -9.12
N SER A 230 -27.41 11.59 -9.41
CA SER A 230 -28.22 11.92 -10.58
C SER A 230 -27.39 12.17 -11.84
N SER A 231 -26.07 12.20 -11.73
CA SER A 231 -25.17 12.36 -12.88
C SER A 231 -25.18 11.12 -13.77
N LYS A 232 -25.47 11.29 -15.06
CA LYS A 232 -25.39 10.22 -16.07
C LYS A 232 -23.95 9.82 -16.41
N GLN A 233 -23.01 10.71 -16.16
CA GLN A 233 -21.59 10.48 -16.35
C GLN A 233 -20.91 10.27 -14.99
N GLN A 234 -19.72 9.68 -15.02
CA GLN A 234 -18.89 9.60 -13.82
C GLN A 234 -18.63 11.02 -13.29
N PRO A 235 -18.78 11.28 -11.98
CA PRO A 235 -18.54 12.59 -11.38
C PRO A 235 -17.18 13.17 -11.79
N PRO A 236 -17.05 14.46 -12.08
CA PRO A 236 -15.80 15.07 -12.53
C PRO A 236 -14.66 14.87 -11.54
N ILE A 237 -13.42 14.87 -12.06
CA ILE A 237 -12.21 14.90 -11.23
C ILE A 237 -12.05 16.32 -10.73
N VAL A 238 -11.99 16.49 -9.41
CA VAL A 238 -11.79 17.80 -8.77
C VAL A 238 -10.36 17.96 -8.23
N LEU A 239 -9.66 16.87 -7.92
CA LEU A 239 -8.25 16.90 -7.50
C LEU A 239 -7.47 15.75 -8.14
N GLU A 240 -6.35 16.05 -8.76
CA GLU A 240 -5.40 15.07 -9.32
C GLU A 240 -3.98 15.64 -9.34
N ASN A 241 -2.99 14.80 -9.63
CA ASN A 241 -1.58 15.21 -9.71
C ASN A 241 -1.02 15.82 -8.42
N LEU A 242 -1.66 15.58 -7.27
CA LEU A 242 -1.16 16.01 -5.97
C LEU A 242 0.19 15.30 -5.72
N PRO A 243 1.31 16.02 -5.52
CA PRO A 243 2.64 15.42 -5.40
C PRO A 243 2.83 14.68 -4.07
N VAL A 244 1.88 14.80 -3.16
CA VAL A 244 1.90 14.16 -1.85
C VAL A 244 0.73 13.19 -1.71
N CYS A 245 0.83 12.25 -0.78
CA CYS A 245 -0.30 11.38 -0.48
C CYS A 245 -1.41 12.22 0.19
N GLY A 246 -2.62 12.19 -0.39
CA GLY A 246 -3.82 12.68 0.27
C GLY A 246 -4.57 11.51 0.91
N ASN A 247 -4.86 11.64 2.20
CA ASN A 247 -5.44 10.58 3.02
C ASN A 247 -6.92 10.85 3.31
N CYS A 248 -7.31 10.94 4.60
CA CYS A 248 -8.71 11.12 4.96
C CYS A 248 -9.16 12.56 4.80
N HIS A 249 -10.45 12.75 4.60
CA HIS A 249 -11.06 14.07 4.45
C HIS A 249 -12.39 14.12 5.22
N SER A 250 -12.79 15.34 5.57
CA SER A 250 -14.02 15.61 6.30
C SER A 250 -14.55 16.99 5.95
N PHE A 251 -15.84 17.23 6.21
CA PHE A 251 -16.48 18.52 5.98
C PHE A 251 -17.20 19.02 7.23
N SER A 252 -17.29 20.34 7.41
CA SER A 252 -18.19 20.94 8.38
C SER A 252 -19.66 20.63 8.06
N ALA A 253 -20.55 20.83 9.03
CA ALA A 253 -21.97 20.48 8.92
C ALA A 253 -22.71 21.17 7.76
N ASP A 254 -22.31 22.39 7.47
CA ASP A 254 -22.82 23.23 6.40
C ASP A 254 -22.08 23.02 5.07
N GLY A 255 -21.15 22.07 5.00
CA GLY A 255 -20.36 21.79 3.81
C GLY A 255 -19.38 22.92 3.42
N ARG A 256 -19.15 23.93 4.27
CA ARG A 256 -18.34 25.12 3.93
C ARG A 256 -16.87 25.01 4.27
N THR A 257 -16.46 24.05 5.10
CA THR A 257 -15.06 23.81 5.45
C THR A 257 -14.67 22.41 5.02
N LEU A 258 -13.65 22.29 4.17
CA LEU A 258 -12.97 21.05 3.82
C LEU A 258 -11.76 20.87 4.73
N GLY A 259 -11.66 19.72 5.39
CA GLY A 259 -10.44 19.25 6.05
C GLY A 259 -9.88 18.04 5.33
N MET A 260 -8.57 17.98 5.08
CA MET A 260 -7.94 16.86 4.37
C MET A 260 -6.51 16.60 4.87
N ASP A 261 -6.25 15.36 5.27
CA ASP A 261 -4.90 14.87 5.59
C ASP A 261 -4.05 14.86 4.30
N ILE A 262 -2.88 15.53 4.33
CA ILE A 262 -1.94 15.62 3.21
C ILE A 262 -0.51 15.47 3.69
N ASP A 263 0.27 14.54 3.14
CA ASP A 263 1.63 14.25 3.63
C ASP A 263 2.67 15.25 3.05
N PHE A 264 2.88 16.41 3.66
CA PHE A 264 3.80 17.44 3.16
C PHE A 264 5.20 17.41 3.80
N GLY A 265 6.28 17.65 3.03
CA GLY A 265 7.60 17.97 3.58
C GLY A 265 8.23 16.89 4.49
N ASN A 266 8.00 15.60 4.21
CA ASN A 266 8.36 14.46 5.08
C ASN A 266 7.62 14.42 6.43
N ASP A 267 6.60 15.26 6.59
CA ASP A 267 5.71 15.37 7.74
C ASP A 267 4.34 14.74 7.41
N LYS A 268 4.12 13.53 7.94
CA LYS A 268 2.84 12.82 7.82
C LYS A 268 1.75 13.37 8.77
N GLY A 269 2.00 14.50 9.41
CA GLY A 269 1.05 15.21 10.26
C GLY A 269 0.45 16.46 9.65
N SER A 270 0.66 16.72 8.35
CA SER A 270 0.09 17.92 7.72
C SER A 270 -1.41 17.75 7.39
N TYR A 271 -2.19 18.80 7.65
CA TYR A 271 -3.65 18.81 7.47
C TYR A 271 -4.11 20.12 6.83
N ALA A 272 -4.71 20.03 5.65
CA ALA A 272 -5.30 21.18 4.95
C ALA A 272 -6.70 21.48 5.49
N ILE A 273 -6.98 22.76 5.75
CA ILE A 273 -8.27 23.27 6.23
C ILE A 273 -8.70 24.43 5.34
N CYS A 274 -9.52 24.16 4.34
CA CYS A 274 -9.92 25.13 3.32
C CYS A 274 -11.40 25.51 3.44
N SER A 275 -11.73 26.74 3.07
CA SER A 275 -13.12 27.07 2.74
C SER A 275 -13.51 26.41 1.41
N VAL A 276 -14.73 25.89 1.33
CA VAL A 276 -15.29 25.32 0.11
C VAL A 276 -15.71 26.44 -0.82
N SER A 277 -15.24 26.37 -2.06
CA SER A 277 -15.51 27.27 -3.18
C SER A 277 -15.30 26.52 -4.50
N GLU A 278 -15.80 27.06 -5.61
CA GLU A 278 -15.63 26.46 -6.94
C GLU A 278 -14.16 26.10 -7.23
N GLN A 279 -13.25 27.00 -6.85
CA GLN A 279 -11.81 26.82 -6.95
C GLN A 279 -11.20 26.86 -5.54
N ILE A 280 -10.61 25.74 -5.10
CA ILE A 280 -9.91 25.63 -3.82
C ILE A 280 -8.41 25.58 -4.09
N LEU A 281 -7.61 26.35 -3.36
CA LEU A 281 -6.15 26.32 -3.45
C LEU A 281 -5.55 25.76 -2.15
N LEU A 282 -4.87 24.62 -2.21
CA LEU A 282 -4.07 24.10 -1.10
C LEU A 282 -2.75 24.88 -1.04
N CYS A 283 -2.51 25.60 0.05
CA CYS A 283 -1.33 26.46 0.21
C CYS A 283 -0.90 26.54 1.67
N ARG A 284 0.26 27.15 1.94
CA ARG A 284 0.83 27.24 3.29
C ARG A 284 -0.15 27.78 4.33
N ASP A 285 -0.93 28.80 3.96
CA ASP A 285 -1.81 29.53 4.89
C ASP A 285 -3.00 28.71 5.40
N ASN A 286 -3.33 27.61 4.70
CA ASN A 286 -4.42 26.73 5.06
C ASN A 286 -3.97 25.33 5.48
N ILE A 287 -2.68 25.14 5.73
CA ILE A 287 -2.11 23.86 6.16
C ILE A 287 -1.50 24.00 7.55
N ILE A 288 -1.97 23.18 8.47
CA ILE A 288 -1.35 23.01 9.79
C ILE A 288 -0.48 21.75 9.78
N THR A 289 0.44 21.64 10.75
CA THR A 289 1.11 20.37 11.04
C THR A 289 0.92 19.95 12.50
N TRP A 290 0.50 18.70 12.69
CA TRP A 290 0.46 18.05 14.00
C TRP A 290 1.86 17.89 14.61
N SER A 291 2.94 18.00 13.83
CA SER A 291 4.33 18.06 14.34
C SER A 291 4.60 19.27 15.23
N ASP A 292 3.79 20.33 15.16
CA ASP A 292 3.89 21.48 16.06
C ASP A 292 3.39 21.17 17.48
N PHE A 293 2.61 20.11 17.65
CA PHE A 293 2.18 19.66 18.97
C PHE A 293 3.37 19.09 19.77
N ARG A 294 3.78 19.85 20.80
CA ARG A 294 4.87 19.53 21.72
C ARG A 294 6.20 19.24 21.01
N ARG A 295 6.58 20.08 20.04
CA ARG A 295 7.83 19.93 19.27
C ARG A 295 9.09 19.74 20.13
N GLY A 296 9.15 20.31 21.33
CA GLY A 296 10.31 20.24 22.23
C GLY A 296 10.49 18.95 23.03
N ASP A 297 9.59 17.96 22.90
CA ASP A 297 9.70 16.69 23.64
C ASP A 297 10.57 15.63 22.93
N ASN A 298 11.19 15.98 21.80
CA ASN A 298 11.98 15.11 20.93
C ASN A 298 11.25 13.82 20.50
N LYS A 299 9.91 13.80 20.53
CA LYS A 299 9.09 12.71 19.98
C LYS A 299 8.43 13.17 18.69
N LYS A 300 8.65 12.42 17.61
CA LYS A 300 7.94 12.63 16.35
C LYS A 300 6.43 12.53 16.59
N THR A 301 5.68 13.44 15.98
CA THR A 301 4.23 13.47 15.99
C THR A 301 3.78 13.26 14.56
N PHE A 302 2.91 12.30 14.31
CA PHE A 302 2.13 12.29 13.08
C PHE A 302 0.68 12.60 13.42
N GLY A 303 -0.10 12.93 12.39
CA GLY A 303 -1.53 13.17 12.47
C GLY A 303 -2.24 12.13 11.65
N LEU A 304 -3.21 11.46 12.26
CA LEU A 304 -3.90 10.37 11.60
C LEU A 304 -5.41 10.51 11.83
N LEU A 305 -6.17 10.40 10.72
CA LEU A 305 -7.63 10.33 10.73
C LEU A 305 -8.28 11.60 11.30
N SER A 306 -7.72 12.76 10.92
CA SER A 306 -8.15 14.06 11.42
C SER A 306 -9.57 14.41 10.95
N GLN A 307 -10.35 15.08 11.80
CA GLN A 307 -11.67 15.59 11.45
C GLN A 307 -11.88 17.05 11.87
N VAL A 308 -12.37 17.84 10.92
CA VAL A 308 -12.92 19.17 11.19
C VAL A 308 -14.23 19.02 11.97
N SER A 309 -14.40 19.87 12.97
CA SER A 309 -15.62 19.98 13.77
C SER A 309 -16.82 20.48 12.97
N ARG A 310 -18.01 20.26 13.51
CA ARG A 310 -19.28 20.58 12.85
C ARG A 310 -19.42 22.05 12.47
N ASP A 311 -18.92 22.96 13.31
CA ASP A 311 -18.91 24.41 13.07
C ASP A 311 -17.65 24.90 12.32
N GLY A 312 -16.74 23.97 11.99
CA GLY A 312 -15.48 24.26 11.35
C GLY A 312 -14.38 24.76 12.29
N ARG A 313 -14.64 25.11 13.55
CA ARG A 313 -13.67 25.82 14.41
C ARG A 313 -12.49 24.94 14.84
N TYR A 314 -12.78 23.75 15.34
CA TYR A 314 -11.79 22.82 15.84
C TYR A 314 -11.44 21.75 14.80
N VAL A 315 -10.25 21.19 14.91
CA VAL A 315 -9.87 19.91 14.27
C VAL A 315 -9.46 18.96 15.36
N VAL A 316 -9.87 17.69 15.31
CA VAL A 316 -9.41 16.64 16.22
C VAL A 316 -8.66 15.58 15.41
N SER A 317 -7.57 15.03 15.96
CA SER A 317 -6.79 13.97 15.32
C SER A 317 -6.23 13.00 16.36
N THR A 318 -5.92 11.80 15.89
CA THR A 318 -4.94 10.94 16.56
C THR A 318 -3.56 11.53 16.33
N VAL A 319 -2.78 11.71 17.40
CA VAL A 319 -1.41 12.21 17.31
C VAL A 319 -0.46 11.43 18.21
N LYS A 320 0.85 11.66 18.03
CA LYS A 320 1.93 10.89 18.68
C LYS A 320 1.71 9.39 18.45
N ASP A 321 1.23 9.04 17.26
CA ASP A 321 0.86 7.69 16.92
C ASP A 321 2.08 6.86 16.52
N LEU A 322 1.93 5.56 16.71
CA LEU A 322 2.77 4.55 16.10
C LEU A 322 1.84 3.60 15.39
N SER A 323 2.01 3.49 14.07
CA SER A 323 1.12 2.69 13.22
C SER A 323 1.85 1.53 12.56
N ILE A 324 1.14 0.40 12.45
CA ILE A 324 1.53 -0.72 11.60
C ILE A 324 1.02 -0.40 10.20
N PHE A 325 1.91 -0.38 9.20
CA PHE A 325 1.59 -0.15 7.80
C PHE A 325 2.33 -1.18 6.93
N LEU A 326 1.73 -2.35 6.73
CA LEU A 326 2.35 -3.45 5.98
C LEU A 326 1.74 -3.55 4.59
N ALA A 327 2.59 -3.63 3.56
CA ALA A 327 2.15 -4.07 2.25
C ALA A 327 1.99 -5.60 2.24
N ILE A 328 0.81 -6.09 1.89
CA ILE A 328 0.54 -7.52 1.74
C ILE A 328 0.69 -7.87 0.26
N ASN A 329 1.74 -8.61 -0.07
CA ASN A 329 2.02 -9.06 -1.43
C ASN A 329 1.14 -10.28 -1.80
N GLY A 330 0.78 -10.41 -3.07
CA GLY A 330 0.07 -11.57 -3.60
C GLY A 330 -1.46 -11.55 -3.44
N ASN A 331 -2.04 -10.55 -2.76
CA ASN A 331 -3.49 -10.34 -2.69
C ASN A 331 -3.85 -8.91 -3.07
N LEU A 332 -4.22 -8.69 -4.33
CA LEU A 332 -4.56 -7.35 -4.83
C LEU A 332 -5.71 -6.70 -4.03
N ALA A 333 -6.72 -7.50 -3.66
CA ALA A 333 -7.92 -7.01 -3.00
C ALA A 333 -7.68 -6.53 -1.57
N PHE A 334 -6.72 -7.15 -0.87
CA PHE A 334 -6.33 -6.84 0.51
C PHE A 334 -4.82 -6.67 0.58
N SER A 335 -4.31 -5.70 -0.19
CA SER A 335 -2.87 -5.47 -0.39
C SER A 335 -2.20 -4.68 0.74
N GLN A 336 -2.89 -4.46 1.87
CA GLN A 336 -2.32 -3.78 3.03
C GLN A 336 -2.94 -4.24 4.35
N LEU A 337 -2.16 -4.11 5.43
CA LEU A 337 -2.61 -4.13 6.81
C LEU A 337 -2.24 -2.81 7.46
N PHE A 338 -3.24 -2.09 7.99
CA PHE A 338 -3.03 -0.80 8.62
C PHE A 338 -3.84 -0.64 9.91
N PHE A 339 -3.17 -0.34 11.02
CA PHE A 339 -3.82 0.07 12.27
C PHE A 339 -2.82 0.75 13.22
N PRO A 340 -3.26 1.75 14.01
CA PRO A 340 -2.43 2.36 15.04
C PRO A 340 -2.33 1.45 16.27
N ILE A 341 -1.15 1.41 16.88
CA ILE A 341 -0.87 0.67 18.12
C ILE A 341 -0.55 1.58 19.30
N GLN A 342 -0.26 2.85 19.03
CA GLN A 342 -0.13 3.94 19.99
C GLN A 342 -0.75 5.20 19.37
N GLY A 343 -1.17 6.15 20.20
CA GLY A 343 -1.70 7.44 19.76
C GLY A 343 -2.71 8.00 20.74
N ILE A 344 -2.72 9.32 20.89
CA ILE A 344 -3.63 10.06 21.76
C ILE A 344 -4.50 11.01 20.95
N LEU A 345 -5.63 11.45 21.51
CA LEU A 345 -6.42 12.50 20.86
C LEU A 345 -5.90 13.88 21.21
N CYS A 346 -5.68 14.69 20.18
CA CYS A 346 -5.42 16.12 20.30
C CYS A 346 -6.39 16.91 19.44
N TYR A 347 -6.62 18.17 19.80
CA TYR A 347 -7.37 19.10 19.00
C TYR A 347 -6.57 20.37 18.70
N TYR A 348 -6.84 20.95 17.55
CA TYR A 348 -6.36 22.25 17.09
C TYR A 348 -7.53 23.23 17.10
N ASP A 349 -7.37 24.38 17.74
CA ASP A 349 -8.34 25.47 17.69
C ASP A 349 -7.90 26.49 16.64
N ARG A 350 -8.66 26.59 15.54
CA ARG A 350 -8.35 27.51 14.43
C ARG A 350 -8.45 28.97 14.82
N GLN A 351 -9.23 29.32 15.84
CA GLN A 351 -9.38 30.72 16.26
C GLN A 351 -8.14 31.23 17.00
N THR A 352 -7.51 30.37 17.80
CA THR A 352 -6.33 30.73 18.60
C THR A 352 -5.02 30.28 17.95
N GLY A 353 -5.06 29.35 16.99
CA GLY A 353 -3.88 28.79 16.35
C GLY A 353 -3.08 27.85 17.25
N THR A 354 -3.75 27.17 18.18
CA THR A 354 -3.08 26.38 19.24
C THR A 354 -3.49 24.91 19.26
N PHE A 355 -2.55 24.05 19.60
CA PHE A 355 -2.73 22.59 19.75
C PHE A 355 -2.85 22.18 21.21
N HIS A 356 -3.76 21.26 21.51
CA HIS A 356 -4.06 20.81 22.87
C HIS A 356 -4.29 19.29 22.88
N ALA A 357 -3.73 18.62 23.90
CA ALA A 357 -4.20 17.27 24.24
C ALA A 357 -5.65 17.34 24.70
N LEU A 358 -6.47 16.34 24.36
CA LEU A 358 -7.85 16.26 24.83
C LEU A 358 -7.88 15.51 26.18
N PRO A 359 -8.07 16.21 27.32
CA PRO A 359 -7.98 15.57 28.63
C PRO A 359 -8.99 14.43 28.79
N GLY A 360 -8.50 13.26 29.20
CA GLY A 360 -9.27 12.03 29.32
C GLY A 360 -9.26 11.16 28.07
N ALA A 361 -8.81 11.71 26.93
CA ALA A 361 -8.50 10.95 25.72
C ALA A 361 -7.00 11.02 25.34
N ASP A 362 -6.15 11.33 26.32
CA ASP A 362 -4.72 11.61 26.15
C ASP A 362 -3.78 10.70 26.98
N ASP A 363 -4.30 9.58 27.50
CA ASP A 363 -3.53 8.59 28.24
C ASP A 363 -2.75 7.65 27.28
N PRO A 364 -1.40 7.68 27.29
CA PRO A 364 -0.56 6.87 26.40
C PRO A 364 -0.58 5.36 26.70
N LYS A 365 -1.23 4.92 27.79
CA LYS A 365 -1.52 3.49 28.04
C LYS A 365 -2.52 2.92 27.03
N TYR A 366 -3.22 3.80 26.32
CA TYR A 366 -4.19 3.44 25.30
C TYR A 366 -3.76 4.00 23.95
N VAL A 367 -4.21 3.34 22.89
CA VAL A 367 -4.32 3.96 21.58
C VAL A 367 -5.73 4.47 21.41
N GLN A 368 -5.84 5.76 21.10
CA GLN A 368 -7.09 6.50 20.94
C GLN A 368 -7.12 7.00 19.51
N THR A 369 -8.11 6.61 18.71
CA THR A 369 -8.11 6.91 17.28
C THR A 369 -9.49 7.01 16.65
N ASN A 370 -9.57 7.36 15.37
CA ASN A 370 -10.84 7.59 14.65
C ASN A 370 -11.81 8.54 15.37
N PRO A 371 -11.36 9.74 15.82
CA PRO A 371 -12.23 10.67 16.50
C PRO A 371 -13.29 11.25 15.55
N VAL A 372 -14.54 11.26 15.98
CA VAL A 372 -15.68 11.82 15.22
C VAL A 372 -16.55 12.68 16.13
N TRP A 373 -16.90 13.86 15.65
CA TRP A 373 -17.76 14.81 16.36
C TRP A 373 -19.21 14.36 16.33
N SER A 374 -19.88 14.44 17.47
CA SER A 374 -21.34 14.41 17.56
C SER A 374 -21.98 15.59 16.80
N PRO A 375 -23.22 15.47 16.31
CA PRO A 375 -23.84 16.52 15.49
C PRO A 375 -23.97 17.86 16.19
N ASP A 376 -24.13 17.87 17.52
CA ASP A 376 -24.20 19.06 18.37
C ASP A 376 -22.83 19.57 18.85
N GLY A 377 -21.74 18.89 18.48
CA GLY A 377 -20.37 19.25 18.84
C GLY A 377 -19.99 19.02 20.30
N LYS A 378 -20.87 18.45 21.14
CA LYS A 378 -20.62 18.32 22.59
C LYS A 378 -19.80 17.10 22.95
N TYR A 379 -19.90 16.04 22.16
CA TYR A 379 -19.20 14.77 22.36
C TYR A 379 -18.31 14.43 21.17
N ILE A 380 -17.25 13.68 21.45
CA ILE A 380 -16.42 12.99 20.46
C ILE A 380 -16.53 11.49 20.73
N VAL A 381 -16.88 10.72 19.70
CA VAL A 381 -16.78 9.25 19.71
C VAL A 381 -15.47 8.84 19.05
N PHE A 382 -14.78 7.84 19.59
CA PHE A 382 -13.48 7.39 19.09
C PHE A 382 -13.28 5.90 19.39
N ALA A 383 -12.38 5.27 18.65
CA ALA A 383 -11.92 3.90 18.86
C ALA A 383 -10.77 3.88 19.88
N ARG A 384 -10.77 2.91 20.79
CA ARG A 384 -9.78 2.75 21.85
C ARG A 384 -9.32 1.31 21.96
N SER A 385 -8.02 1.11 22.15
CA SER A 385 -7.46 -0.18 22.57
C SER A 385 -6.36 0.04 23.60
N GLU A 386 -5.93 -1.01 24.29
CA GLU A 386 -4.70 -0.96 25.09
C GLU A 386 -3.52 -0.73 24.13
N ALA A 387 -2.65 0.23 24.47
CA ALA A 387 -1.50 0.53 23.65
C ALA A 387 -0.58 -0.69 23.60
N TYR A 388 -0.08 -1.02 22.42
CA TYR A 388 0.92 -2.07 22.31
C TYR A 388 2.32 -1.46 22.40
N HIS A 389 3.00 -1.78 23.49
CA HIS A 389 4.39 -1.40 23.71
C HIS A 389 5.31 -2.46 23.13
N MET A 390 5.92 -2.14 22.00
CA MET A 390 6.96 -2.95 21.39
C MET A 390 8.26 -2.86 22.21
N PRO A 391 9.04 -3.95 22.30
CA PRO A 391 10.41 -3.87 22.80
C PRO A 391 11.18 -2.81 21.99
N GLN A 392 11.96 -1.96 22.67
CA GLN A 392 12.68 -0.84 22.06
C GLN A 392 13.59 -1.31 20.90
N ALA A 393 14.13 -2.52 21.01
CA ALA A 393 14.89 -3.20 19.97
C ALA A 393 14.08 -3.56 18.70
N ARG A 394 12.78 -3.26 18.60
CA ARG A 394 11.92 -3.56 17.44
C ARG A 394 11.20 -2.34 16.86
N VAL A 395 11.40 -1.15 17.41
CA VAL A 395 10.70 0.06 16.99
C VAL A 395 11.61 0.90 16.11
N SER A 396 11.35 0.94 14.81
CA SER A 396 11.97 1.95 13.96
C SER A 396 11.39 3.33 14.30
N GLN A 397 12.18 4.39 14.15
CA GLN A 397 11.69 5.76 14.34
C GLN A 397 10.68 6.22 13.27
N ARG A 398 10.35 5.39 12.27
CA ARG A 398 9.49 5.72 11.12
C ARG A 398 8.22 4.87 11.02
N GLY A 399 7.93 4.04 12.02
CA GLY A 399 6.78 3.13 12.05
C GLY A 399 7.14 1.68 11.73
N ILE A 400 6.14 0.79 11.74
CA ILE A 400 6.35 -0.64 11.45
C ILE A 400 5.87 -0.93 10.03
N SER A 401 6.82 -1.19 9.13
CA SER A 401 6.54 -1.42 7.71
C SER A 401 6.92 -2.80 7.20
N ALA A 402 7.55 -3.63 8.03
CA ALA A 402 7.95 -4.98 7.66
C ALA A 402 7.13 -6.03 8.43
N PRO A 403 6.52 -7.02 7.74
CA PRO A 403 5.78 -8.10 8.38
C PRO A 403 6.55 -8.82 9.50
N GLU A 404 7.87 -8.91 9.37
CA GLU A 404 8.76 -9.58 10.32
C GLU A 404 8.87 -8.88 11.68
N ASP A 405 8.59 -7.58 11.76
CA ASP A 405 8.64 -6.82 13.01
C ASP A 405 7.44 -7.17 13.93
N VAL A 406 6.37 -7.70 13.34
CA VAL A 406 5.07 -8.00 13.97
C VAL A 406 4.53 -9.40 13.61
N PRO A 407 5.32 -10.47 13.80
CA PRO A 407 4.99 -11.80 13.27
C PRO A 407 3.72 -12.38 13.90
N ASP A 408 3.41 -12.04 15.16
CA ASP A 408 2.22 -12.52 15.84
C ASP A 408 0.92 -11.91 15.28
N PHE A 409 0.97 -10.65 14.83
CA PHE A 409 -0.16 -10.01 14.15
C PHE A 409 -0.34 -10.60 12.74
N VAL A 410 0.74 -10.79 11.99
CA VAL A 410 0.71 -11.32 10.61
C VAL A 410 0.26 -12.79 10.58
N SER A 411 0.70 -13.60 11.55
CA SER A 411 0.28 -15.01 11.66
C SER A 411 -1.11 -15.20 12.25
N GLY A 412 -1.77 -14.13 12.70
CA GLY A 412 -3.09 -14.18 13.35
C GLY A 412 -3.07 -14.75 14.78
N LYS A 413 -1.89 -15.03 15.35
CA LYS A 413 -1.72 -15.46 16.75
C LYS A 413 -2.17 -14.38 17.73
N LYS A 414 -1.98 -13.11 17.36
CA LYS A 414 -2.39 -11.96 18.16
C LYS A 414 -3.45 -11.16 17.42
N LYS A 415 -4.53 -10.83 18.13
CA LYS A 415 -5.55 -9.88 17.68
C LYS A 415 -5.25 -8.49 18.24
N PHE A 416 -5.78 -7.48 17.57
CA PHE A 416 -5.80 -6.12 18.08
C PHE A 416 -7.23 -5.59 17.95
N LEU A 417 -7.89 -5.39 19.08
CA LEU A 417 -9.33 -5.11 19.14
C LEU A 417 -9.57 -3.69 19.61
N PHE A 418 -10.37 -2.94 18.86
CA PHE A 418 -10.79 -1.60 19.24
C PHE A 418 -12.22 -1.62 19.79
N ASP A 419 -12.42 -0.89 20.88
CA ASP A 419 -13.71 -0.60 21.50
C ASP A 419 -14.09 0.86 21.19
N LEU A 420 -15.39 1.16 21.04
CA LEU A 420 -15.84 2.53 20.85
C LEU A 420 -16.13 3.21 22.19
N TYR A 421 -15.53 4.38 22.41
CA TYR A 421 -15.75 5.24 23.57
C TYR A 421 -16.31 6.59 23.13
N ARG A 422 -17.01 7.27 24.03
CA ARG A 422 -17.39 8.68 23.88
C ARG A 422 -16.81 9.52 25.01
N ILE A 423 -16.47 10.77 24.71
CA ILE A 423 -15.98 11.74 25.70
C ILE A 423 -16.65 13.09 25.46
N PRO A 424 -17.07 13.82 26.52
CA PRO A 424 -17.50 15.20 26.35
C PRO A 424 -16.31 16.09 25.96
N PHE A 425 -16.49 16.95 24.97
CA PHE A 425 -15.45 17.88 24.52
C PHE A 425 -15.30 19.07 25.48
N ASN A 426 -16.41 19.59 26.01
CA ASN A 426 -16.43 20.67 27.02
C ASN A 426 -15.55 21.88 26.68
N ASN A 427 -15.59 22.34 25.43
CA ASN A 427 -14.70 23.41 24.90
C ASN A 427 -13.22 23.08 25.15
N GLY A 428 -12.81 21.85 24.84
CA GLY A 428 -11.44 21.39 24.98
C GLY A 428 -11.00 20.98 26.38
N ARG A 429 -11.83 21.17 27.42
CA ARG A 429 -11.53 20.69 28.78
C ARG A 429 -11.63 19.16 28.91
N GLY A 430 -12.25 18.50 27.93
CA GLY A 430 -12.44 17.05 27.94
C GLY A 430 -13.34 16.58 29.08
N GLY A 431 -13.15 15.34 29.52
CA GLY A 431 -13.89 14.74 30.62
C GLY A 431 -13.60 13.26 30.78
N ARG A 432 -14.53 12.52 31.39
CA ARG A 432 -14.36 11.08 31.55
C ARG A 432 -14.77 10.35 30.26
N PRO A 433 -13.89 9.54 29.63
CA PRO A 433 -14.29 8.69 28.52
C PRO A 433 -15.19 7.55 29.02
N GLU A 434 -16.29 7.31 28.32
CA GLU A 434 -17.27 6.27 28.62
C GLU A 434 -17.30 5.23 27.50
N PRO A 435 -17.22 3.92 27.81
CA PRO A 435 -17.37 2.89 26.79
C PRO A 435 -18.80 2.90 26.24
N LEU A 436 -18.92 2.86 24.91
CA LEU A 436 -20.19 2.76 24.23
C LEU A 436 -20.68 1.30 24.30
N ARG A 437 -21.58 1.01 25.26
CA ARG A 437 -22.17 -0.32 25.45
C ARG A 437 -22.69 -0.86 24.11
N GLY A 438 -22.37 -2.11 23.78
CA GLY A 438 -22.70 -2.78 22.51
C GLY A 438 -21.59 -2.73 21.45
N ALA A 439 -20.75 -1.69 21.49
CA ALA A 439 -19.56 -1.54 20.65
C ALA A 439 -18.25 -1.49 21.47
N SER A 440 -18.32 -1.89 22.74
CA SER A 440 -17.19 -2.04 23.67
C SER A 440 -17.26 -3.38 24.38
N GLY A 441 -16.12 -4.05 24.55
CA GLY A 441 -16.01 -5.31 25.29
C GLY A 441 -16.74 -6.49 24.63
N ASN A 442 -17.06 -6.39 23.33
CA ASN A 442 -17.85 -7.40 22.60
C ASN A 442 -16.98 -8.48 21.93
N GLY A 443 -15.66 -8.50 22.19
CA GLY A 443 -14.71 -9.45 21.60
C GLY A 443 -14.45 -9.25 20.10
N LYS A 444 -14.84 -8.09 19.56
CA LYS A 444 -14.62 -7.68 18.17
C LYS A 444 -13.83 -6.37 18.13
N SER A 445 -13.35 -6.02 16.94
CA SER A 445 -12.73 -4.72 16.69
C SER A 445 -13.75 -3.80 16.03
N ASN A 446 -14.03 -2.67 16.66
CA ASN A 446 -15.05 -1.69 16.29
C ASN A 446 -14.36 -0.34 15.97
N TYR A 447 -14.60 0.22 14.79
CA TYR A 447 -13.87 1.39 14.29
C TYR A 447 -14.67 2.21 13.27
N PHE A 448 -14.16 3.39 12.88
CA PHE A 448 -14.87 4.35 12.02
C PHE A 448 -16.31 4.66 12.45
N PRO A 449 -16.56 5.09 13.69
CA PRO A 449 -17.90 5.52 14.08
C PRO A 449 -18.33 6.77 13.29
N LYS A 450 -19.61 6.87 12.92
CA LYS A 450 -20.22 8.04 12.27
C LYS A 450 -21.62 8.26 12.82
N TYR A 451 -21.86 9.43 13.39
CA TYR A 451 -23.18 9.83 13.85
C TYR A 451 -24.14 10.06 12.67
N SER A 452 -25.39 9.66 12.83
CA SER A 452 -26.48 10.16 11.99
C SER A 452 -26.64 11.68 12.19
N PRO A 453 -27.09 12.44 11.18
CA PRO A 453 -27.24 13.90 11.29
C PRO A 453 -28.17 14.34 12.43
N ASP A 454 -29.19 13.53 12.74
CA ASP A 454 -30.12 13.77 13.85
C ASP A 454 -29.59 13.33 15.23
N GLY A 455 -28.39 12.74 15.28
CA GLY A 455 -27.71 12.33 16.50
C GLY A 455 -28.30 11.12 17.19
N LYS A 456 -29.27 10.41 16.59
CA LYS A 456 -29.88 9.22 17.20
C LYS A 456 -29.01 7.97 17.09
N TRP A 457 -28.25 7.85 16.02
CA TRP A 457 -27.53 6.62 15.68
C TRP A 457 -26.04 6.87 15.49
N ILE A 458 -25.24 5.83 15.75
CA ILE A 458 -23.85 5.73 15.32
C ILE A 458 -23.74 4.48 14.43
N VAL A 459 -23.28 4.64 13.20
CA VAL A 459 -22.87 3.53 12.33
C VAL A 459 -21.36 3.36 12.44
N PHE A 460 -20.88 2.12 12.53
CA PHE A 460 -19.47 1.80 12.66
C PHE A 460 -19.11 0.51 11.93
N CYS A 461 -17.82 0.31 11.65
CA CYS A 461 -17.29 -0.93 11.11
C CYS A 461 -16.96 -1.91 12.25
N GLN A 462 -17.27 -3.18 12.06
CA GLN A 462 -16.89 -4.27 12.96
C GLN A 462 -16.16 -5.37 12.20
N ALA A 463 -15.06 -5.88 12.77
CA ALA A 463 -14.29 -7.01 12.25
C ALA A 463 -13.80 -7.92 13.38
N LYS A 464 -13.29 -9.12 13.06
CA LYS A 464 -12.69 -10.03 14.06
C LYS A 464 -11.44 -9.46 14.73
N SER A 465 -10.68 -8.60 14.04
CA SER A 465 -9.45 -7.97 14.52
C SER A 465 -9.07 -6.80 13.62
N PHE A 466 -8.19 -5.93 14.12
CA PHE A 466 -7.60 -4.79 13.41
C PHE A 466 -8.66 -3.78 12.95
N MET A 467 -8.25 -2.83 12.12
CA MET A 467 -9.14 -1.88 11.47
C MET A 467 -8.73 -1.72 10.00
N LEU A 468 -9.59 -1.05 9.22
CA LEU A 468 -9.37 -0.65 7.82
C LEU A 468 -9.17 -1.81 6.84
N LEU A 469 -9.99 -1.86 5.78
CA LEU A 469 -9.93 -2.88 4.72
C LEU A 469 -9.93 -4.33 5.21
N GLN A 470 -10.52 -4.62 6.36
CA GLN A 470 -10.59 -6.00 6.85
C GLN A 470 -11.54 -6.84 5.97
N PRO A 471 -11.15 -8.07 5.55
CA PRO A 471 -11.97 -8.90 4.66
C PRO A 471 -13.37 -9.21 5.20
N ASP A 472 -13.47 -9.34 6.51
CA ASP A 472 -14.69 -9.63 7.28
C ASP A 472 -15.33 -8.38 7.88
N SER A 473 -14.93 -7.18 7.44
CA SER A 473 -15.52 -5.93 7.91
C SER A 473 -16.98 -5.83 7.50
N GLU A 474 -17.83 -5.53 8.48
CA GLU A 474 -19.27 -5.31 8.32
C GLU A 474 -19.70 -4.00 9.00
N LEU A 475 -20.78 -3.39 8.53
CA LEU A 475 -21.37 -2.20 9.14
C LEU A 475 -22.38 -2.60 10.22
N TYR A 476 -22.27 -1.96 11.37
CA TYR A 476 -23.19 -2.07 12.50
C TYR A 476 -23.71 -0.70 12.86
N ILE A 477 -24.86 -0.66 13.53
CA ILE A 477 -25.47 0.56 14.01
C ILE A 477 -25.93 0.39 15.46
N ILE A 478 -25.88 1.47 16.21
CA ILE A 478 -26.18 1.50 17.64
C ILE A 478 -26.80 2.85 18.01
N PRO A 479 -27.69 2.93 19.02
CA PRO A 479 -28.10 4.22 19.58
C PRO A 479 -26.88 5.05 20.00
N ALA A 480 -26.92 6.35 19.77
CA ALA A 480 -25.82 7.27 20.05
C ALA A 480 -25.39 7.30 21.52
N GLU A 481 -26.33 7.01 22.42
CA GLU A 481 -26.10 6.88 23.86
C GLU A 481 -25.49 5.54 24.29
N GLY A 482 -25.41 4.56 23.38
CA GLY A 482 -25.01 3.18 23.65
C GLY A 482 -26.21 2.28 23.93
N GLY A 483 -26.05 0.97 23.72
CA GLY A 483 -27.17 0.02 23.82
C GLY A 483 -26.88 -1.30 23.12
N GLU A 484 -27.88 -1.83 22.43
CA GLU A 484 -27.73 -3.01 21.58
C GLU A 484 -27.25 -2.58 20.19
N ALA A 485 -26.09 -3.12 19.77
CA ALA A 485 -25.60 -2.93 18.41
C ALA A 485 -26.25 -3.97 17.49
N ARG A 486 -26.70 -3.55 16.31
CA ARG A 486 -27.25 -4.44 15.29
C ARG A 486 -26.45 -4.37 13.99
N ARG A 487 -26.30 -5.54 13.36
CA ARG A 487 -25.70 -5.65 12.04
C ARG A 487 -26.63 -5.03 11.00
N LEU A 488 -26.10 -4.18 10.12
CA LEU A 488 -26.89 -3.61 9.03
C LEU A 488 -27.20 -4.66 7.95
N GLU A 489 -28.43 -4.63 7.44
CA GLU A 489 -28.96 -5.51 6.40
C GLU A 489 -28.29 -5.25 5.04
N CYS A 490 -27.79 -4.03 4.80
CA CYS A 490 -27.11 -3.65 3.56
C CYS A 490 -25.76 -4.33 3.34
N ASN A 491 -25.19 -4.99 4.37
CA ASN A 491 -23.89 -5.62 4.29
C ASN A 491 -23.81 -6.63 3.14
N THR A 492 -22.74 -6.52 2.35
CA THR A 492 -22.41 -7.50 1.31
C THR A 492 -21.50 -8.61 1.85
N GLY A 493 -21.28 -9.65 1.06
CA GLY A 493 -20.50 -10.83 1.49
C GLY A 493 -18.99 -10.60 1.60
N ARG A 494 -18.47 -9.43 1.19
CA ARG A 494 -17.03 -9.16 1.19
C ARG A 494 -16.74 -7.70 1.46
N MET A 495 -16.18 -7.43 2.64
CA MET A 495 -15.69 -6.13 3.12
C MET A 495 -16.64 -4.94 2.87
N ASN A 496 -17.14 -4.38 3.96
CA ASN A 496 -17.93 -3.15 3.98
C ASN A 496 -17.26 -2.18 4.97
N SER A 497 -16.95 -0.98 4.53
CA SER A 497 -16.31 0.06 5.37
C SER A 497 -16.53 1.44 4.77
N TRP A 498 -15.82 2.44 5.28
CA TRP A 498 -15.90 3.86 4.92
C TRP A 498 -17.29 4.31 4.51
N HIS A 499 -18.04 4.81 5.48
CA HIS A 499 -19.42 5.20 5.29
C HIS A 499 -19.65 6.65 5.67
N SER A 500 -20.68 7.24 5.06
CA SER A 500 -21.11 8.61 5.30
C SER A 500 -22.61 8.73 5.16
N TRP A 501 -23.21 9.59 5.98
CA TRP A 501 -24.64 9.84 6.02
C TRP A 501 -25.01 10.99 5.08
N SER A 502 -26.11 10.83 4.33
CA SER A 502 -26.70 11.97 3.63
C SER A 502 -27.13 13.04 4.64
N PRO A 503 -27.16 14.33 4.27
CA PRO A 503 -27.53 15.41 5.19
C PRO A 503 -28.90 15.23 5.86
N ASN A 504 -29.85 14.60 5.16
CA ASN A 504 -31.18 14.30 5.70
C ASN A 504 -31.26 13.02 6.55
N GLY A 505 -30.17 12.25 6.67
CA GLY A 505 -30.10 11.03 7.48
C GLY A 505 -30.86 9.83 6.93
N LYS A 506 -31.40 9.90 5.71
CA LYS A 506 -32.19 8.82 5.09
C LYS A 506 -31.38 7.89 4.20
N TRP A 507 -30.11 8.22 3.94
CA TRP A 507 -29.23 7.43 3.10
C TRP A 507 -27.84 7.30 3.72
N LEU A 508 -27.24 6.13 3.47
CA LEU A 508 -25.85 5.86 3.82
C LEU A 508 -25.10 5.44 2.55
N VAL A 509 -24.02 6.16 2.24
CA VAL A 509 -23.04 5.71 1.23
C VAL A 509 -21.95 4.93 1.94
N PHE A 510 -21.45 3.85 1.34
CA PHE A 510 -20.34 3.08 1.87
C PHE A 510 -19.48 2.43 0.78
N SER A 511 -18.23 2.09 1.09
CA SER A 511 -17.34 1.35 0.19
C SER A 511 -17.44 -0.16 0.41
N SER A 512 -17.51 -0.93 -0.68
CA SER A 512 -17.55 -2.40 -0.61
C SER A 512 -16.76 -3.09 -1.72
N LYS A 513 -16.22 -4.29 -1.43
CA LYS A 513 -15.55 -5.17 -2.41
C LYS A 513 -16.43 -6.35 -2.83
N ALA A 514 -17.75 -6.18 -2.82
CA ALA A 514 -18.72 -7.24 -3.09
C ALA A 514 -18.49 -7.98 -4.42
N TYR A 515 -18.21 -7.24 -5.50
CA TYR A 515 -18.18 -7.78 -6.86
C TYR A 515 -16.80 -7.72 -7.52
N THR A 516 -15.85 -6.94 -6.98
CA THR A 516 -14.53 -6.75 -7.58
C THR A 516 -13.42 -6.66 -6.52
N PRO A 517 -12.14 -6.87 -6.89
CA PRO A 517 -11.01 -6.56 -6.01
C PRO A 517 -10.92 -5.08 -5.62
N TYR A 518 -11.47 -4.19 -6.44
CA TYR A 518 -11.57 -2.76 -6.19
C TYR A 518 -12.85 -2.46 -5.39
N THR A 519 -12.76 -1.48 -4.49
CA THR A 519 -13.95 -1.00 -3.79
C THR A 519 -14.85 -0.25 -4.77
N GLN A 520 -16.15 -0.50 -4.63
CA GLN A 520 -17.22 0.24 -5.29
C GLN A 520 -18.00 1.02 -4.23
N LEU A 521 -18.53 2.17 -4.61
CA LEU A 521 -19.46 2.90 -3.76
C LEU A 521 -20.85 2.27 -3.86
N MET A 522 -21.46 2.06 -2.71
CA MET A 522 -22.77 1.49 -2.52
C MET A 522 -23.62 2.49 -1.74
N LEU A 523 -24.92 2.50 -2.01
CA LEU A 523 -25.89 3.35 -1.33
C LEU A 523 -26.98 2.48 -0.71
N THR A 524 -27.44 2.80 0.49
CA THR A 524 -28.60 2.12 1.11
C THR A 524 -29.53 3.14 1.76
N HIS A 525 -30.84 2.86 1.69
CA HIS A 525 -31.85 3.65 2.39
C HIS A 525 -31.87 3.26 3.87
N VAL A 526 -32.13 4.22 4.73
CA VAL A 526 -32.19 4.06 6.18
C VAL A 526 -33.52 4.58 6.70
N ASP A 527 -34.28 3.72 7.38
CA ASP A 527 -35.54 4.12 8.01
C ASP A 527 -35.34 4.79 9.39
N ASP A 528 -36.42 5.26 10.03
CA ASP A 528 -36.33 5.95 11.33
C ASP A 528 -35.90 5.04 12.49
N ARG A 529 -36.02 3.72 12.33
CA ARG A 529 -35.50 2.71 13.27
C ARG A 529 -34.06 2.32 12.93
N GLY A 530 -33.53 2.92 11.86
CA GLY A 530 -32.21 2.73 11.28
C GLY A 530 -32.05 1.42 10.51
N HIS A 531 -33.11 0.67 10.21
CA HIS A 531 -33.01 -0.49 9.33
C HIS A 531 -32.59 -0.04 7.95
N THR A 532 -31.78 -0.87 7.32
CA THR A 532 -31.23 -0.60 6.00
C THR A 532 -31.83 -1.53 4.95
N THR A 533 -31.81 -1.08 3.71
CA THR A 533 -32.24 -1.90 2.58
C THR A 533 -31.04 -2.55 1.89
N PRO A 534 -31.25 -3.57 1.03
CA PRO A 534 -30.17 -4.06 0.18
C PRO A 534 -29.52 -2.91 -0.61
N PRO A 535 -28.20 -2.99 -0.85
CA PRO A 535 -27.45 -1.87 -1.38
C PRO A 535 -27.66 -1.67 -2.89
N VAL A 536 -27.75 -0.40 -3.27
CA VAL A 536 -27.71 0.11 -4.63
C VAL A 536 -26.26 0.35 -5.05
N VAL A 537 -25.81 -0.24 -6.16
CA VAL A 537 -24.44 -0.05 -6.65
C VAL A 537 -24.34 1.26 -7.43
N LEU A 538 -23.44 2.16 -7.02
CA LEU A 538 -23.13 3.38 -7.76
C LEU A 538 -22.10 3.09 -8.85
N ALA A 539 -22.52 2.32 -9.86
CA ALA A 539 -21.61 1.80 -10.89
C ALA A 539 -20.85 2.92 -11.65
N HIS A 540 -21.49 4.07 -11.88
CA HIS A 540 -20.89 5.22 -12.54
C HIS A 540 -19.89 5.99 -11.66
N PHE A 541 -19.84 5.74 -10.35
CA PHE A 541 -18.85 6.35 -9.46
C PHE A 541 -17.52 5.61 -9.45
N THR A 542 -17.43 4.38 -9.97
CA THR A 542 -16.22 3.55 -9.85
C THR A 542 -15.57 3.29 -11.20
N ALA A 543 -14.30 3.66 -11.37
CA ALA A 543 -13.53 3.26 -12.55
C ALA A 543 -13.16 1.75 -12.53
N PRO A 544 -13.08 1.07 -13.68
CA PRO A 544 -12.77 -0.37 -13.73
C PRO A 544 -11.42 -0.79 -13.14
N ASP A 545 -10.44 0.12 -13.11
CA ASP A 545 -9.05 -0.12 -12.67
C ASP A 545 -8.70 0.56 -11.34
N LYS A 546 -9.69 1.17 -10.66
CA LYS A 546 -9.45 1.93 -9.42
C LYS A 546 -10.47 1.58 -8.33
N ALA A 547 -9.99 1.62 -7.10
CA ALA A 547 -10.78 1.49 -5.88
C ALA A 547 -11.38 2.86 -5.50
N ALA A 548 -12.70 2.95 -5.35
CA ALA A 548 -13.40 4.13 -4.86
C ALA A 548 -13.60 4.04 -3.33
N ASN A 549 -12.94 4.93 -2.59
CA ASN A 549 -12.82 4.88 -1.13
C ASN A 549 -13.15 6.23 -0.48
N ILE A 550 -13.41 6.19 0.82
CA ILE A 550 -13.62 7.37 1.68
C ILE A 550 -14.72 8.28 1.09
N PRO A 551 -15.94 7.76 0.80
CA PRO A 551 -17.02 8.62 0.36
C PRO A 551 -17.46 9.52 1.52
N GLU A 552 -17.66 10.80 1.23
CA GLU A 552 -18.28 11.75 2.16
C GLU A 552 -19.38 12.51 1.45
N PHE A 553 -20.59 12.49 2.01
CA PHE A 553 -21.64 13.40 1.58
C PHE A 553 -21.29 14.83 2.00
N VAL A 554 -21.47 15.77 1.09
CA VAL A 554 -21.21 17.19 1.34
C VAL A 554 -22.53 17.95 1.24
N ASN A 555 -22.89 18.67 2.29
CA ASN A 555 -24.14 19.44 2.36
C ASN A 555 -24.05 20.73 1.54
N THR A 556 -23.96 20.59 0.22
CA THR A 556 -23.78 21.68 -0.75
C THR A 556 -24.25 21.26 -2.14
N THR A 557 -24.12 22.11 -3.15
CA THR A 557 -24.45 21.82 -4.54
C THR A 557 -23.30 21.12 -5.29
N ALA A 558 -23.62 20.45 -6.40
CA ALA A 558 -22.63 19.64 -7.14
C ALA A 558 -21.52 20.46 -7.82
N ASP A 559 -21.77 21.75 -8.05
CA ASP A 559 -20.87 22.74 -8.62
C ASP A 559 -20.05 23.49 -7.57
N ALA A 560 -20.30 23.26 -6.27
CA ALA A 560 -19.61 23.96 -5.19
C ALA A 560 -18.09 23.69 -5.13
N ILE A 561 -17.61 22.63 -5.79
CA ILE A 561 -16.19 22.32 -5.96
C ILE A 561 -16.01 21.88 -7.41
N GLU A 562 -15.51 22.78 -8.25
CA GLU A 562 -15.12 22.47 -9.63
C GLU A 562 -13.69 21.95 -9.66
N ARG A 563 -12.79 22.56 -8.88
CA ARG A 563 -11.38 22.22 -8.85
C ARG A 563 -10.73 22.49 -7.51
N ILE A 564 -9.82 21.61 -7.14
CA ILE A 564 -8.86 21.76 -6.05
C ILE A 564 -7.48 21.75 -6.68
N GLU A 565 -6.80 22.88 -6.60
CA GLU A 565 -5.42 23.04 -7.02
C GLU A 565 -4.51 23.12 -5.78
N TYR A 566 -3.21 23.05 -6.01
CA TYR A 566 -2.22 23.24 -4.98
C TYR A 566 -1.18 24.24 -5.47
N ASP A 567 -0.66 25.03 -4.53
CA ASP A 567 0.40 25.99 -4.81
C ASP A 567 1.69 25.24 -5.21
N LYS A 568 2.07 25.36 -6.47
CA LYS A 568 3.25 24.66 -7.03
C LYS A 568 4.56 25.13 -6.42
N GLU A 569 4.64 26.36 -5.92
CA GLU A 569 5.83 26.85 -5.23
C GLU A 569 5.92 26.24 -3.84
N PHE A 570 4.80 26.24 -3.10
CA PHE A 570 4.73 25.60 -1.79
C PHE A 570 5.04 24.09 -1.87
N PHE A 571 4.53 23.40 -2.89
CA PHE A 571 4.80 21.98 -3.12
C PHE A 571 6.02 21.68 -4.02
N ALA A 572 6.83 22.69 -4.37
CA ALA A 572 7.93 22.56 -5.33
C ALA A 572 8.90 21.43 -4.96
N GLU A 573 9.26 21.34 -3.68
CA GLU A 573 10.11 20.29 -3.15
C GLU A 573 9.57 18.89 -3.50
N ALA A 574 8.35 18.56 -3.08
CA ALA A 574 7.75 17.24 -3.31
C ALA A 574 7.60 16.93 -4.81
N ILE A 575 7.24 17.93 -5.62
CA ILE A 575 7.15 17.80 -7.08
C ILE A 575 8.51 17.38 -7.66
N HIS A 576 9.58 18.08 -7.27
CA HIS A 576 10.92 17.86 -7.78
C HIS A 576 11.53 16.55 -7.26
N LEU A 577 11.30 16.17 -6.00
CA LEU A 577 11.71 14.87 -5.45
C LEU A 577 11.09 13.71 -6.24
N ASN A 578 9.76 13.71 -6.41
CA ASN A 578 9.06 12.64 -7.12
C ASN A 578 9.51 12.52 -8.58
N ARG A 579 9.71 13.66 -9.28
CA ARG A 579 10.24 13.65 -10.65
C ARG A 579 11.67 13.12 -10.69
N GLY A 580 12.50 13.53 -9.73
CA GLY A 580 13.87 13.06 -9.58
C GLY A 580 13.94 11.55 -9.41
N ASP A 581 13.15 10.99 -8.49
CA ASP A 581 13.07 9.54 -8.26
C ASP A 581 12.59 8.78 -9.49
N ARG A 582 11.59 9.32 -10.19
CA ARG A 582 11.10 8.71 -11.43
C ARG A 582 12.18 8.71 -12.51
N TYR A 583 12.85 9.83 -12.75
CA TYR A 583 13.93 9.88 -13.73
C TYR A 583 15.11 8.99 -13.34
N ALA A 584 15.43 8.87 -12.04
CA ALA A 584 16.46 7.97 -11.57
C ALA A 584 16.08 6.50 -11.83
N ALA A 585 14.84 6.11 -11.57
CA ALA A 585 14.32 4.77 -11.85
C ALA A 585 14.30 4.44 -13.35
N GLU A 586 14.03 5.43 -14.20
CA GLU A 586 14.08 5.31 -15.67
C GLU A 586 15.51 5.34 -16.24
N GLY A 587 16.55 5.50 -15.40
CA GLY A 587 17.95 5.62 -15.84
C GLY A 587 18.30 6.98 -16.45
N HIS A 588 17.40 7.96 -16.41
CA HIS A 588 17.59 9.31 -16.92
C HIS A 588 18.35 10.21 -15.92
N PHE A 589 19.58 9.81 -15.55
CA PHE A 589 20.35 10.40 -14.45
C PHE A 589 20.55 11.92 -14.56
N ARG A 590 20.81 12.46 -15.76
CA ARG A 590 20.95 13.92 -15.95
C ARG A 590 19.69 14.69 -15.54
N ARG A 591 18.51 14.17 -15.87
CA ARG A 591 17.22 14.80 -15.50
C ARG A 591 16.96 14.62 -14.00
N ALA A 592 17.28 13.45 -13.46
CA ALA A 592 17.15 13.20 -12.02
C ALA A 592 17.98 14.18 -11.20
N VAL A 593 19.24 14.41 -11.59
CA VAL A 593 20.15 15.38 -10.95
C VAL A 593 19.57 16.79 -10.93
N GLU A 594 19.04 17.26 -12.05
CA GLU A 594 18.45 18.60 -12.15
C GLU A 594 17.23 18.74 -11.24
N GLU A 595 16.34 17.76 -11.23
CA GLU A 595 15.15 17.79 -10.37
C GLU A 595 15.55 17.72 -8.89
N PHE A 596 16.48 16.84 -8.48
CA PHE A 596 16.92 16.82 -7.08
C PHE A 596 17.60 18.11 -6.63
N ARG A 597 18.33 18.81 -7.51
CA ARG A 597 18.88 20.14 -7.21
C ARG A 597 17.79 21.17 -6.98
N ARG A 598 16.73 21.15 -7.79
CA ARG A 598 15.56 22.03 -7.60
C ARG A 598 14.79 21.70 -6.31
N ALA A 599 14.71 20.42 -5.94
CA ALA A 599 14.14 20.01 -4.67
C ALA A 599 14.94 20.57 -3.48
N ILE A 600 16.27 20.45 -3.51
CA ILE A 600 17.17 21.02 -2.49
C ILE A 600 17.04 22.55 -2.45
N GLN A 601 16.91 23.21 -3.60
CA GLN A 601 16.69 24.66 -3.64
C GLN A 601 15.35 25.07 -3.03
N ALA A 602 14.29 24.28 -3.24
CA ALA A 602 12.98 24.53 -2.69
C ALA A 602 12.92 24.29 -1.16
N ASN A 603 13.61 23.26 -0.67
CA ASN A 603 13.74 22.96 0.75
C ASN A 603 15.16 22.45 1.07
N PRO A 604 16.08 23.32 1.51
CA PRO A 604 17.45 22.93 1.83
C PRO A 604 17.55 22.14 3.14
N ASP A 605 16.51 22.11 3.97
CA ASP A 605 16.51 21.43 5.27
C ASP A 605 15.94 20.00 5.18
N ASN A 606 15.65 19.48 3.98
CA ASN A 606 15.26 18.08 3.81
C ASN A 606 16.45 17.20 3.39
N PRO A 607 16.94 16.28 4.26
CA PRO A 607 18.08 15.42 3.96
C PRO A 607 17.80 14.43 2.80
N TYR A 608 16.53 14.15 2.48
CA TYR A 608 16.16 13.24 1.41
C TYR A 608 16.64 13.71 0.03
N GLY A 609 16.52 15.01 -0.28
CA GLY A 609 16.96 15.55 -1.57
C GLY A 609 18.45 15.33 -1.80
N TYR A 610 19.26 15.57 -0.77
CA TYR A 610 20.70 15.34 -0.76
C TYR A 610 21.05 13.84 -0.91
N ARG A 611 20.40 12.98 -0.13
CA ARG A 611 20.56 11.52 -0.22
C ARG A 611 20.20 10.97 -1.60
N ALA A 612 19.08 11.41 -2.16
CA ALA A 612 18.62 10.96 -3.47
C ALA A 612 19.56 11.43 -4.59
N LEU A 613 20.06 12.67 -4.50
CA LEU A 613 21.08 13.18 -5.43
C LEU A 613 22.41 12.43 -5.30
N ALA A 614 22.88 12.17 -4.07
CA ALA A 614 24.11 11.42 -3.82
C ALA A 614 24.03 10.02 -4.41
N ARG A 615 22.90 9.33 -4.26
CA ARG A 615 22.63 8.03 -4.90
C ARG A 615 22.80 8.11 -6.42
N VAL A 616 22.25 9.12 -7.08
CA VAL A 616 22.41 9.28 -8.53
C VAL A 616 23.86 9.59 -8.91
N ARG A 617 24.58 10.40 -8.11
CA ARG A 617 26.00 10.67 -8.35
C ARG A 617 26.87 9.43 -8.25
N LEU A 618 26.57 8.51 -7.33
CA LEU A 618 27.25 7.22 -7.24
C LEU A 618 27.03 6.37 -8.49
N LEU A 619 25.78 6.33 -8.99
CA LEU A 619 25.46 5.63 -10.25
C LEU A 619 26.16 6.25 -11.47
N GLU A 620 26.46 7.55 -11.43
CA GLU A 620 27.27 8.24 -12.44
C GLU A 620 28.79 8.08 -12.24
N GLY A 621 29.23 7.31 -11.23
CA GLY A 621 30.65 7.08 -10.94
C GLY A 621 31.36 8.27 -10.27
N LYS A 622 30.62 9.11 -9.54
CA LYS A 622 31.11 10.35 -8.90
C LYS A 622 31.02 10.29 -7.36
N PRO A 623 31.80 9.44 -6.69
CA PRO A 623 31.69 9.22 -5.24
C PRO A 623 32.13 10.44 -4.41
N GLU A 624 33.00 11.31 -4.92
CA GLU A 624 33.39 12.56 -4.25
C GLU A 624 32.21 13.52 -4.08
N GLU A 625 31.43 13.71 -5.15
CA GLU A 625 30.23 14.56 -5.12
C GLU A 625 29.18 13.96 -4.18
N ALA A 626 29.05 12.63 -4.18
CA ALA A 626 28.12 11.93 -3.30
C ALA A 626 28.50 12.07 -1.82
N GLU A 627 29.79 11.97 -1.46
CA GLU A 627 30.24 12.16 -0.08
C GLU A 627 29.90 13.58 0.41
N ALA A 628 30.19 14.60 -0.40
CA ALA A 628 29.89 15.99 -0.04
C ALA A 628 28.40 16.21 0.23
N LEU A 629 27.53 15.69 -0.65
CA LEU A 629 26.08 15.77 -0.48
C LEU A 629 25.58 15.03 0.78
N LEU A 630 26.15 13.86 1.09
CA LEU A 630 25.76 13.10 2.27
C LEU A 630 26.26 13.72 3.57
N ARG A 631 27.38 14.45 3.55
CA ARG A 631 27.81 15.25 4.71
C ARG A 631 26.87 16.43 4.97
N GLU A 632 26.42 17.12 3.92
CA GLU A 632 25.36 18.14 4.05
C GLU A 632 24.07 17.53 4.62
N ALA A 633 23.65 16.36 4.12
CA ALA A 633 22.50 15.64 4.66
C ALA A 633 22.67 15.26 6.14
N TYR A 634 23.90 14.94 6.56
CA TYR A 634 24.23 14.57 7.94
C TYR A 634 24.18 15.78 8.87
N ASP A 635 24.65 16.95 8.41
CA ASP A 635 24.57 18.20 9.17
C ASP A 635 23.10 18.63 9.39
N ILE A 636 22.22 18.34 8.41
CA ILE A 636 20.78 18.59 8.50
C ILE A 636 20.08 17.61 9.46
N ALA A 637 20.39 16.31 9.36
CA ALA A 637 19.73 15.25 10.11
C ALA A 637 20.75 14.22 10.64
N PRO A 638 21.47 14.53 11.73
CA PRO A 638 22.53 13.67 12.28
C PRO A 638 22.01 12.38 12.94
N ASP A 639 20.69 12.26 13.11
CA ASP A 639 19.99 11.10 13.65
C ASP A 639 19.28 10.24 12.57
N ASP A 640 19.46 10.55 11.28
CA ASP A 640 18.87 9.76 10.19
C ASP A 640 19.76 8.55 9.82
N PRO A 641 19.37 7.30 10.17
CA PRO A 641 20.18 6.11 9.88
C PRO A 641 20.38 5.86 8.38
N TYR A 642 19.52 6.40 7.51
CA TYR A 642 19.71 6.31 6.06
C TYR A 642 20.84 7.22 5.58
N VAL A 643 21.06 8.37 6.22
CA VAL A 643 22.18 9.26 5.89
C VAL A 643 23.48 8.58 6.30
N ASP A 644 23.54 8.10 7.55
CA ASP A 644 24.71 7.39 8.09
C ASP A 644 25.10 6.20 7.21
N TRP A 645 24.15 5.32 6.89
CA TRP A 645 24.42 4.15 6.06
C TRP A 645 24.87 4.51 4.65
N GLN A 646 24.20 5.47 3.99
CA GLN A 646 24.62 5.87 2.65
C GLN A 646 26.01 6.52 2.67
N LEU A 647 26.31 7.35 3.67
CA LEU A 647 27.62 7.96 3.83
C LEU A 647 28.69 6.89 4.05
N GLY A 648 28.39 5.88 4.88
CA GLY A 648 29.27 4.72 5.09
C GLY A 648 29.57 3.95 3.79
N GLU A 649 28.54 3.68 2.97
CA GLU A 649 28.74 3.03 1.66
C GLU A 649 29.64 3.86 0.73
N VAL A 650 29.44 5.18 0.68
CA VAL A 650 30.30 6.06 -0.13
C VAL A 650 31.73 6.04 0.37
N LEU A 651 31.94 6.13 1.69
CA LEU A 651 33.27 6.10 2.29
C LEU A 651 33.97 4.76 2.02
N ARG A 652 33.24 3.65 2.08
CA ARG A 652 33.77 2.32 1.73
C ARG A 652 34.21 2.26 0.26
N LEU A 653 33.39 2.74 -0.67
CA LEU A 653 33.74 2.85 -2.09
C LEU A 653 34.96 3.75 -2.34
N ARG A 654 35.14 4.79 -1.53
CA ARG A 654 36.30 5.68 -1.57
C ARG A 654 37.52 5.14 -0.82
N ASN A 655 37.51 3.87 -0.43
CA ASN A 655 38.60 3.21 0.28
C ASN A 655 38.97 3.90 1.61
N LYS A 656 37.95 4.40 2.33
CA LYS A 656 38.05 4.97 3.69
C LYS A 656 37.30 4.08 4.70
N PRO A 657 37.77 2.86 4.94
CA PRO A 657 36.97 1.85 5.63
C PRO A 657 36.76 2.16 7.13
N ALA A 658 37.70 2.84 7.80
CA ALA A 658 37.53 3.23 9.21
C ALA A 658 36.39 4.24 9.41
N GLU A 659 36.30 5.25 8.53
CA GLU A 659 35.19 6.21 8.55
C GLU A 659 33.87 5.52 8.18
N ALA A 660 33.89 4.59 7.22
CA ALA A 660 32.71 3.82 6.84
C ALA A 660 32.15 2.98 8.01
N GLU A 661 33.03 2.30 8.74
CA GLU A 661 32.65 1.51 9.92
C GLU A 661 31.97 2.39 10.98
N GLN A 662 32.53 3.57 11.26
CA GLN A 662 31.96 4.52 12.20
C GLN A 662 30.53 4.92 11.79
N MET A 663 30.32 5.22 10.51
CA MET A 663 28.99 5.61 10.01
C MET A 663 27.99 4.45 10.08
N PHE A 664 28.38 3.21 9.74
CA PHE A 664 27.48 2.08 9.91
C PHE A 664 27.11 1.81 11.38
N ARG A 665 28.06 1.97 12.30
CA ARG A 665 27.78 1.87 13.74
C ARG A 665 26.85 3.00 14.22
N GLN A 666 27.01 4.21 13.69
CA GLN A 666 26.13 5.33 13.98
C GLN A 666 24.70 5.08 13.47
N ALA A 667 24.56 4.53 12.26
CA ALA A 667 23.26 4.13 11.73
C ALA A 667 22.55 3.11 12.63
N ILE A 668 23.29 2.11 13.15
CA ILE A 668 22.79 1.11 14.09
C ILE A 668 22.41 1.75 15.44
N LEU A 669 23.18 2.74 15.90
CA LEU A 669 22.89 3.46 17.14
C LEU A 669 21.61 4.30 17.00
N ASN A 670 21.44 4.98 15.87
CA ASN A 670 20.30 5.83 15.57
C ASN A 670 19.00 5.01 15.33
N ASP A 671 19.12 3.84 14.69
CA ASP A 671 18.04 2.85 14.56
C ASP A 671 18.58 1.40 14.67
N PRO A 672 18.45 0.76 15.84
CA PRO A 672 18.88 -0.63 16.05
C PRO A 672 18.15 -1.67 15.19
N MET A 673 17.06 -1.30 14.52
CA MET A 673 16.33 -2.18 13.59
C MET A 673 16.70 -1.97 12.13
N PHE A 674 17.65 -1.08 11.86
CA PHE A 674 18.06 -0.72 10.51
C PHE A 674 18.99 -1.77 9.90
N SER A 675 18.39 -2.82 9.33
CA SER A 675 19.10 -3.97 8.73
C SER A 675 20.17 -3.60 7.71
N PRO A 676 19.99 -2.60 6.82
CA PRO A 676 21.02 -2.24 5.84
C PRO A 676 22.37 -1.91 6.47
N ALA A 677 22.39 -1.26 7.64
CA ALA A 677 23.64 -0.92 8.33
C ALA A 677 24.36 -2.14 8.93
N TYR A 678 23.62 -3.11 9.48
CA TYR A 678 24.20 -4.37 9.96
C TYR A 678 24.83 -5.18 8.83
N LEU A 679 24.12 -5.31 7.70
CA LEU A 679 24.62 -6.03 6.53
C LEU A 679 25.88 -5.35 5.97
N ALA A 680 25.85 -4.02 5.83
CA ALA A 680 26.97 -3.22 5.35
C ALA A 680 28.19 -3.29 6.28
N LEU A 681 27.98 -3.19 7.60
CA LEU A 681 29.03 -3.35 8.61
C LEU A 681 29.65 -4.74 8.56
N ALA A 682 28.82 -5.79 8.51
CA ALA A 682 29.31 -7.16 8.41
C ALA A 682 30.15 -7.38 7.15
N MET A 683 29.68 -6.90 6.00
CA MET A 683 30.42 -7.00 4.74
C MET A 683 31.75 -6.27 4.81
N LEU A 684 31.78 -5.04 5.34
CA LEU A 684 33.01 -4.28 5.51
C LEU A 684 34.04 -5.02 6.38
N LEU A 685 33.59 -5.61 7.50
CA LEU A 685 34.46 -6.38 8.41
C LEU A 685 35.00 -7.65 7.73
N LEU A 686 34.16 -8.35 6.96
CA LEU A 686 34.55 -9.51 6.16
C LEU A 686 35.58 -9.13 5.08
N GLU A 687 35.39 -8.01 4.40
CA GLU A 687 36.32 -7.46 3.40
C GLU A 687 37.70 -7.13 4.00
N GLN A 688 37.73 -6.71 5.27
CA GLN A 688 38.96 -6.43 6.02
C GLN A 688 39.61 -7.67 6.64
N GLY A 689 39.04 -8.87 6.44
CA GLY A 689 39.51 -10.11 7.05
C GLY A 689 39.18 -10.25 8.54
N GLN A 690 38.35 -9.37 9.09
CA GLN A 690 37.86 -9.44 10.48
C GLN A 690 36.66 -10.38 10.58
N THR A 691 36.87 -11.64 10.18
CA THR A 691 35.81 -12.62 9.94
C THR A 691 34.92 -12.87 11.16
N ASP A 692 35.51 -13.01 12.35
CA ASP A 692 34.76 -13.28 13.58
C ASP A 692 33.82 -12.13 13.95
N LEU A 693 34.29 -10.88 13.80
CA LEU A 693 33.49 -9.69 14.06
C LEU A 693 32.35 -9.57 13.03
N GLY A 694 32.64 -9.79 11.75
CA GLY A 694 31.61 -9.79 10.70
C GLY A 694 30.51 -10.82 10.95
N ARG A 695 30.89 -12.06 11.28
CA ARG A 695 29.94 -13.14 11.65
C ARG A 695 29.16 -12.80 12.91
N HIS A 696 29.78 -12.16 13.91
CA HIS A 696 29.07 -11.70 15.10
C HIS A 696 27.99 -10.67 14.78
N VAL A 697 28.29 -9.67 13.94
CA VAL A 697 27.31 -8.66 13.50
C VAL A 697 26.13 -9.30 12.75
N LEU A 698 26.40 -10.30 11.90
CA LEU A 698 25.33 -11.06 11.21
C LEU A 698 24.46 -11.86 12.17
N ARG A 699 25.06 -12.50 13.18
CA ARG A 699 24.31 -13.23 14.22
C ARG A 699 23.46 -12.28 15.06
N GLU A 700 23.96 -11.08 15.36
CA GLU A 700 23.17 -10.04 16.02
C GLU A 700 21.98 -9.61 15.15
N LEU A 701 22.19 -9.37 13.85
CA LEU A 701 21.10 -9.07 12.91
C LEU A 701 20.06 -10.21 12.86
N ILE A 702 20.50 -11.47 12.82
CA ILE A 702 19.62 -12.64 12.86
C ILE A 702 18.86 -12.71 14.19
N ARG A 703 19.48 -12.36 15.31
CA ARG A 703 18.84 -12.33 16.62
C ARG A 703 17.72 -11.29 16.69
N ILE A 704 17.94 -10.09 16.15
CA ILE A 704 16.94 -9.01 16.14
C ILE A 704 15.88 -9.19 15.03
N LYS A 705 16.28 -9.74 13.87
CA LYS A 705 15.42 -10.05 12.72
C LYS A 705 15.64 -11.48 12.22
N PRO A 706 15.02 -12.48 12.88
CA PRO A 706 15.20 -13.90 12.55
C PRO A 706 14.69 -14.35 11.19
N ASN A 707 14.05 -13.47 10.42
CA ASN A 707 13.54 -13.75 9.08
C ASN A 707 14.35 -13.04 7.98
N ASN A 708 15.43 -12.34 8.33
CA ASN A 708 16.27 -11.63 7.36
C ASN A 708 17.13 -12.63 6.58
N ALA A 709 16.66 -13.05 5.40
CA ALA A 709 17.33 -14.07 4.60
C ALA A 709 18.70 -13.61 4.06
N ASP A 710 18.89 -12.31 3.82
CA ASP A 710 20.19 -11.73 3.44
C ASP A 710 21.27 -11.99 4.51
N ALA A 711 20.93 -11.82 5.80
CA ALA A 711 21.84 -12.04 6.90
C ALA A 711 22.28 -13.50 7.00
N TYR A 712 21.35 -14.44 6.83
CA TYR A 712 21.68 -15.87 6.74
C TYR A 712 22.56 -16.16 5.51
N CYS A 713 22.21 -15.62 4.33
CA CYS A 713 23.04 -15.79 3.13
C CYS A 713 24.47 -15.29 3.32
N LEU A 714 24.67 -14.08 3.85
CA LEU A 714 26.01 -13.55 4.09
C LEU A 714 26.78 -14.33 5.14
N LEU A 715 26.10 -14.86 6.16
CA LEU A 715 26.72 -15.73 7.16
C LEU A 715 27.15 -17.05 6.52
N GLY A 716 26.31 -17.64 5.68
CA GLY A 716 26.63 -18.83 4.89
C GLY A 716 27.80 -18.59 3.93
N ASP A 717 27.83 -17.46 3.22
CA ASP A 717 28.92 -17.07 2.30
C ASP A 717 30.25 -16.97 3.07
N SER A 718 30.22 -16.38 4.28
CA SER A 718 31.38 -16.27 5.16
C SER A 718 31.85 -17.64 5.69
N LEU A 719 30.94 -18.55 6.06
CA LEU A 719 31.26 -19.90 6.52
C LEU A 719 31.86 -20.76 5.39
N ALA A 720 31.23 -20.72 4.21
CA ALA A 720 31.71 -21.44 3.03
C ALA A 720 33.14 -20.99 2.65
N SER A 721 33.39 -19.69 2.69
CA SER A 721 34.73 -19.13 2.42
C SER A 721 35.77 -19.51 3.47
N GLY A 722 35.33 -19.82 4.70
CA GLY A 722 36.18 -20.34 5.78
C GLY A 722 36.43 -21.85 5.74
N GLY A 723 35.84 -22.58 4.77
CA GLY A 723 35.92 -24.03 4.68
C GLY A 723 34.90 -24.79 5.53
N GLU A 724 33.99 -24.09 6.22
CA GLU A 724 32.96 -24.64 7.11
C GLU A 724 31.70 -25.03 6.30
N ALA A 725 31.86 -25.92 5.32
CA ALA A 725 30.81 -26.23 4.33
C ALA A 725 29.50 -26.75 4.95
N ALA A 726 29.58 -27.66 5.94
CA ALA A 726 28.38 -28.20 6.60
C ALA A 726 27.57 -27.12 7.34
N GLU A 727 28.26 -26.17 7.97
CA GLU A 727 27.62 -25.07 8.69
C GLU A 727 27.02 -24.05 7.71
N ALA A 728 27.73 -23.76 6.61
CA ALA A 728 27.22 -22.92 5.55
C ALA A 728 25.92 -23.49 4.94
N GLU A 729 25.88 -24.81 4.68
CA GLU A 729 24.68 -25.49 4.21
C GLU A 729 23.51 -25.31 5.19
N ALA A 730 23.74 -25.57 6.48
CA ALA A 730 22.71 -25.43 7.51
C ALA A 730 22.14 -24.00 7.54
N VAL A 731 23.01 -22.99 7.44
CA VAL A 731 22.61 -21.58 7.44
C VAL A 731 21.85 -21.19 6.16
N TYR A 732 22.24 -21.67 4.98
CA TYR A 732 21.47 -21.44 3.75
C TYR A 732 20.10 -22.11 3.80
N ARG A 733 20.00 -23.30 4.37
CA ARG A 733 18.71 -23.98 4.57
C ARG A 733 17.82 -23.20 5.53
N GLN A 734 18.37 -22.65 6.61
CA GLN A 734 17.64 -21.72 7.48
C GLN A 734 17.12 -20.51 6.69
N ALA A 735 17.93 -19.90 5.81
CA ALA A 735 17.47 -18.80 4.96
C ALA A 735 16.22 -19.19 4.13
N LEU A 736 16.21 -20.40 3.56
CA LEU A 736 15.09 -20.94 2.78
C LEU A 736 13.88 -21.34 3.64
N GLU A 737 14.10 -21.79 4.88
CA GLU A 737 13.01 -21.99 5.84
C GLU A 737 12.31 -20.68 6.19
N LYS A 738 13.08 -19.60 6.39
CA LYS A 738 12.55 -18.26 6.70
C LYS A 738 11.88 -17.61 5.50
N GLN A 739 12.49 -17.73 4.33
CA GLN A 739 11.97 -17.18 3.08
C GLN A 739 12.08 -18.22 1.94
N PRO A 740 11.05 -19.06 1.74
CA PRO A 740 11.08 -20.14 0.74
C PRO A 740 11.19 -19.69 -0.72
N LYS A 741 11.03 -18.39 -0.99
CA LYS A 741 11.18 -17.80 -2.33
C LYS A 741 12.45 -16.94 -2.45
N TRP A 742 13.36 -17.01 -1.49
CA TRP A 742 14.61 -16.27 -1.53
C TRP A 742 15.61 -16.97 -2.45
N TYR A 743 15.57 -16.61 -3.74
CA TYR A 743 16.39 -17.26 -4.76
C TYR A 743 17.91 -17.14 -4.50
N PRO A 744 18.47 -16.07 -3.89
CA PRO A 744 19.91 -16.01 -3.61
C PRO A 744 20.37 -17.16 -2.71
N ALA A 745 19.61 -17.53 -1.67
CA ALA A 745 19.94 -18.71 -0.85
C ALA A 745 19.88 -20.01 -1.66
N MET A 746 18.93 -20.15 -2.59
CA MET A 746 18.87 -21.34 -3.47
C MET A 746 20.11 -21.43 -4.35
N VAL A 747 20.55 -20.30 -4.90
CA VAL A 747 21.75 -20.20 -5.74
C VAL A 747 22.99 -20.57 -4.92
N ARG A 748 23.16 -19.97 -3.74
CA ARG A 748 24.32 -20.24 -2.87
C ARG A 748 24.37 -21.70 -2.40
N LEU A 749 23.24 -22.26 -2.01
CA LEU A 749 23.15 -23.66 -1.60
C LEU A 749 23.44 -24.61 -2.77
N ALA A 750 22.90 -24.33 -3.96
CA ALA A 750 23.21 -25.12 -5.15
C ALA A 750 24.70 -25.07 -5.49
N GLN A 751 25.33 -23.88 -5.46
CA GLN A 751 26.77 -23.72 -5.67
C GLN A 751 27.58 -24.52 -4.66
N LEU A 752 27.24 -24.43 -3.37
CA LEU A 752 27.91 -25.16 -2.30
C LEU A 752 27.84 -26.67 -2.54
N ILE A 753 26.64 -27.21 -2.80
CA ILE A 753 26.41 -28.63 -3.08
C ILE A 753 27.28 -29.12 -4.26
N LEU A 754 27.36 -28.33 -5.34
CA LEU A 754 28.17 -28.69 -6.52
C LEU A 754 29.66 -28.75 -6.22
N THR A 755 30.14 -28.00 -5.22
CA THR A 755 31.56 -27.98 -4.82
C THR A 755 31.90 -28.94 -3.69
N SER A 756 30.95 -29.34 -2.85
CA SER A 756 31.18 -30.17 -1.66
C SER A 756 30.87 -31.66 -1.85
N SER A 757 30.07 -32.01 -2.86
CA SER A 757 29.49 -33.35 -3.02
C SER A 757 29.72 -33.89 -4.42
N GLU A 758 31.00 -34.00 -4.81
CA GLU A 758 31.40 -34.29 -6.19
C GLU A 758 30.73 -35.56 -6.74
N ASP A 759 30.48 -36.61 -5.95
CA ASP A 759 29.98 -37.91 -6.44
C ASP A 759 28.59 -38.35 -5.94
N ASP A 760 27.78 -37.48 -5.34
CA ASP A 760 26.42 -37.84 -4.90
C ASP A 760 25.34 -37.49 -5.95
N PRO A 761 24.70 -38.49 -6.60
CA PRO A 761 23.63 -38.25 -7.57
C PRO A 761 22.40 -37.54 -6.98
N LEU A 762 22.09 -37.76 -5.69
CA LEU A 762 20.96 -37.11 -5.02
C LEU A 762 21.27 -35.63 -4.80
N ALA A 763 22.48 -35.31 -4.34
CA ALA A 763 22.94 -33.93 -4.16
C ALA A 763 22.93 -33.16 -5.49
N ARG A 764 23.42 -33.77 -6.58
CA ARG A 764 23.36 -33.18 -7.94
C ARG A 764 21.91 -32.90 -8.39
N MET A 765 20.97 -33.79 -8.06
CA MET A 765 19.55 -33.57 -8.37
C MET A 765 18.92 -32.45 -7.53
N GLU A 766 19.33 -32.31 -6.26
CA GLU A 766 18.91 -31.20 -5.41
C GLU A 766 19.42 -29.86 -5.96
N ALA A 767 20.70 -29.78 -6.34
CA ALA A 767 21.28 -28.58 -6.95
C ALA A 767 20.51 -28.12 -8.20
N ILE A 768 20.12 -29.05 -9.08
CA ILE A 768 19.25 -28.75 -10.24
C ILE A 768 17.90 -28.18 -9.79
N ARG A 769 17.28 -28.78 -8.77
CA ARG A 769 15.96 -28.34 -8.27
C ARG A 769 16.02 -26.91 -7.74
N LEU A 770 17.04 -26.60 -6.95
CA LEU A 770 17.27 -25.27 -6.38
C LEU A 770 17.58 -24.24 -7.48
N ALA A 771 18.52 -24.53 -8.38
CA ALA A 771 18.91 -23.62 -9.45
C ALA A 771 17.75 -23.36 -10.44
N ARG A 772 16.98 -24.39 -10.79
CA ARG A 772 15.79 -24.24 -11.65
C ARG A 772 14.72 -23.40 -10.97
N ARG A 773 14.45 -23.63 -9.68
CA ARG A 773 13.49 -22.83 -8.93
C ARG A 773 13.92 -21.36 -8.83
N ALA A 774 15.21 -21.11 -8.68
CA ALA A 774 15.76 -19.75 -8.72
C ALA A 774 15.58 -19.09 -10.10
N CYS A 775 15.76 -19.84 -11.20
CA CYS A 775 15.47 -19.35 -12.54
C CYS A 775 13.98 -19.03 -12.73
N GLU A 776 13.07 -19.89 -12.27
CA GLU A 776 11.62 -19.64 -12.32
C GLU A 776 11.23 -18.37 -11.56
N LEU A 777 11.80 -18.13 -10.38
CA LEU A 777 11.54 -16.93 -9.57
C LEU A 777 12.10 -15.64 -10.18
N THR A 778 13.03 -15.76 -11.12
CA THR A 778 13.65 -14.64 -11.84
C THR A 778 13.16 -14.54 -13.29
N ASP A 779 12.10 -15.28 -13.66
CA ASP A 779 11.57 -15.41 -15.02
C ASP A 779 12.66 -15.71 -16.07
N TYR A 780 13.71 -16.41 -15.64
CA TYR A 780 14.88 -16.74 -16.44
C TYR A 780 15.60 -15.50 -17.02
N GLN A 781 15.50 -14.32 -16.38
CA GLN A 781 16.09 -13.05 -16.85
C GLN A 781 17.46 -12.74 -16.24
N ARG A 782 18.03 -13.65 -15.43
CA ARG A 782 19.30 -13.45 -14.71
C ARG A 782 20.40 -14.35 -15.28
N PRO A 783 21.41 -13.81 -15.98
CA PRO A 783 22.52 -14.59 -16.52
C PRO A 783 23.26 -15.40 -15.46
N ASP A 784 23.61 -14.79 -14.33
CA ASP A 784 24.33 -15.44 -13.22
C ASP A 784 23.57 -16.63 -12.62
N VAL A 785 22.24 -16.57 -12.55
CA VAL A 785 21.42 -17.68 -12.03
C VAL A 785 21.35 -18.83 -13.05
N LEU A 786 21.26 -18.49 -14.34
CA LEU A 786 21.31 -19.46 -15.44
C LEU A 786 22.66 -20.17 -15.52
N LEU A 787 23.76 -19.49 -15.21
CA LEU A 787 25.09 -20.10 -15.15
C LEU A 787 25.17 -21.18 -14.05
N VAL A 788 24.53 -20.97 -12.90
CA VAL A 788 24.47 -21.99 -11.84
C VAL A 788 23.60 -23.16 -12.25
N LEU A 789 22.50 -22.92 -12.97
CA LEU A 789 21.69 -24.01 -13.55
C LEU A 789 22.48 -24.80 -14.62
N CYS A 790 23.29 -24.11 -15.43
CA CYS A 790 24.21 -24.75 -16.37
C CYS A 790 25.20 -25.67 -15.64
N ASP A 791 25.86 -25.17 -14.61
CA ASP A 791 26.83 -25.93 -13.81
C ASP A 791 26.17 -27.13 -13.13
N ALA A 792 24.94 -26.98 -12.63
CA ALA A 792 24.18 -28.08 -12.04
C ALA A 792 23.79 -29.17 -13.05
N TYR A 793 23.38 -28.78 -14.26
CA TYR A 793 23.10 -29.73 -15.34
C TYR A 793 24.36 -30.47 -15.80
N ALA A 794 25.48 -29.75 -15.92
CA ALA A 794 26.75 -30.34 -16.32
C ALA A 794 27.22 -31.38 -15.29
N ALA A 795 27.19 -31.04 -14.00
CA ALA A 795 27.53 -31.98 -12.92
C ALA A 795 26.66 -33.24 -12.93
N ALA A 796 25.37 -33.13 -13.28
CA ALA A 796 24.47 -34.27 -13.41
C ALA A 796 24.58 -35.04 -14.73
N GLY A 797 25.54 -34.73 -15.61
CA GLY A 797 25.71 -35.36 -16.92
C GLY A 797 24.67 -34.95 -17.97
N LYS A 798 23.85 -33.93 -17.70
CA LYS A 798 22.78 -33.45 -18.59
C LYS A 798 23.31 -32.40 -19.56
N ARG A 799 24.27 -32.81 -20.39
CA ARG A 799 25.05 -31.93 -21.29
C ARG A 799 24.22 -30.98 -22.15
N LEU A 800 23.17 -31.49 -22.81
CA LEU A 800 22.30 -30.68 -23.67
C LEU A 800 21.63 -29.51 -22.92
N HIS A 801 21.12 -29.79 -21.72
CA HIS A 801 20.46 -28.78 -20.88
C HIS A 801 21.47 -27.75 -20.35
N ALA A 802 22.70 -28.18 -20.05
CA ALA A 802 23.77 -27.26 -19.65
C ALA A 802 24.11 -26.27 -20.78
N VAL A 803 24.23 -26.75 -22.02
CA VAL A 803 24.49 -25.91 -23.19
C VAL A 803 23.35 -24.93 -23.46
N GLU A 804 22.09 -25.36 -23.34
CA GLU A 804 20.92 -24.48 -23.48
C GLU A 804 20.93 -23.34 -22.46
N ALA A 805 21.13 -23.67 -21.18
CA ALA A 805 21.21 -22.68 -20.11
C ALA A 805 22.37 -21.68 -20.32
N ALA A 806 23.55 -22.16 -20.77
CA ALA A 806 24.69 -21.30 -21.07
C ALA A 806 24.45 -20.38 -22.28
N ARG A 807 23.76 -20.84 -23.33
CA ARG A 807 23.38 -19.98 -24.48
C ARG A 807 22.43 -18.88 -24.06
N GLN A 808 21.43 -19.21 -23.26
CA GLN A 808 20.47 -18.23 -22.74
C GLN A 808 21.17 -17.21 -21.82
N ALA A 809 22.06 -17.66 -20.94
CA ALA A 809 22.85 -16.78 -20.08
C ALA A 809 23.71 -15.82 -20.92
N LEU A 810 24.39 -16.31 -21.97
CA LEU A 810 25.21 -15.49 -22.85
C LEU A 810 24.38 -14.42 -23.57
N GLN A 811 23.21 -14.79 -24.10
CA GLN A 811 22.32 -13.84 -24.76
C GLN A 811 21.94 -12.70 -23.83
N LEU A 812 21.41 -13.02 -22.65
CA LEU A 812 20.98 -12.02 -21.67
C LEU A 812 22.14 -11.19 -21.14
N ALA A 813 23.32 -11.78 -20.94
CA ALA A 813 24.50 -11.06 -20.50
C ALA A 813 24.95 -10.02 -21.53
N ASN A 814 24.90 -10.35 -22.83
CA ASN A 814 25.21 -9.39 -23.90
C ASN A 814 24.16 -8.28 -23.98
N GLU A 815 22.87 -8.62 -23.90
CA GLU A 815 21.75 -7.65 -23.94
C GLU A 815 21.80 -6.67 -22.75
N SER A 816 22.23 -7.15 -21.58
CA SER A 816 22.33 -6.35 -20.35
C SER A 816 23.71 -5.74 -20.09
N GLY A 817 24.68 -5.91 -21.01
CA GLY A 817 26.03 -5.36 -20.88
C GLY A 817 26.88 -5.96 -19.76
N ARG A 818 26.55 -7.17 -19.27
CA ARG A 818 27.29 -7.87 -18.20
C ARG A 818 28.45 -8.68 -18.80
N SER A 819 29.56 -8.01 -19.08
CA SER A 819 30.72 -8.59 -19.77
C SER A 819 31.32 -9.82 -19.08
N GLU A 820 31.34 -9.85 -17.74
CA GLU A 820 31.88 -10.98 -16.97
C GLU A 820 31.01 -12.23 -17.09
N ASP A 821 29.68 -12.09 -16.95
CA ASP A 821 28.74 -13.20 -17.13
C ASP A 821 28.78 -13.73 -18.56
N ALA A 822 28.93 -12.84 -19.54
CA ALA A 822 29.08 -13.23 -20.95
C ALA A 822 30.36 -14.04 -21.16
N GLN A 823 31.47 -13.65 -20.54
CA GLN A 823 32.72 -14.41 -20.59
C GLN A 823 32.56 -15.77 -19.93
N LEU A 824 31.97 -15.82 -18.73
CA LEU A 824 31.68 -17.04 -17.99
C LEU A 824 30.77 -18.01 -18.77
N ALA A 825 29.78 -17.49 -19.49
CA ALA A 825 28.90 -18.26 -20.35
C ALA A 825 29.64 -18.86 -21.55
N ARG A 826 30.53 -18.09 -22.20
CA ARG A 826 31.37 -18.59 -23.31
C ARG A 826 32.27 -19.72 -22.87
N VAL A 827 32.95 -19.57 -21.72
CA VAL A 827 33.80 -20.62 -21.15
C VAL A 827 33.00 -21.92 -20.94
N ARG A 828 31.78 -21.84 -20.40
CA ARG A 828 30.92 -23.02 -20.22
C ARG A 828 30.45 -23.62 -21.55
N LEU A 829 30.20 -22.81 -22.57
CA LEU A 829 29.86 -23.32 -23.91
C LEU A 829 31.04 -24.05 -24.56
N GLU A 830 32.26 -23.60 -24.36
CA GLU A 830 33.47 -24.29 -24.83
C GLU A 830 33.65 -25.63 -24.11
N LEU A 831 33.49 -25.64 -22.78
CA LEU A 831 33.60 -26.83 -21.94
C LEU A 831 32.52 -27.88 -22.25
N TYR A 832 31.26 -27.45 -22.38
CA TYR A 832 30.12 -28.36 -22.50
C TYR A 832 29.63 -28.54 -23.95
N GLY A 833 30.11 -27.76 -24.90
CA GLY A 833 29.64 -27.78 -26.30
C GLY A 833 30.48 -28.62 -27.27
N SER A 834 31.67 -29.09 -26.88
CA SER A 834 32.54 -29.92 -27.75
C SER A 834 32.15 -31.40 -27.66
N PRO A 835 31.92 -32.15 -28.76
CA PRO A 835 31.31 -33.49 -28.79
C PRO A 835 31.64 -34.46 -27.65
#